data_AF-A0A2V5LLI1-F1
#
_entry.id   AF-A0A2V5LLI1-F1
#
_cell.length_a   1.000
_cell.length_b   1.000
_cell.length_c   1.000
_cell.angle_alpha   90.00
_cell.angle_beta   90.00
_cell.angle_gamma   90.00
#
_symmetry.space_group_name_H-M   'P 1'
#
loop_
_entity.id
_entity.type
_entity.pdbx_description
1 polymer ?
#
loop_
_entity_poly.entity_id
_entity_poly.type
_entity_poly.pdbx_seq_one_letter_code
_entity_poly.pdbx_strand_id
1 'polypeptide(L)'
;MLDCQLYGLQPWGHHLTNILLHAAAAILLFFALRELTASGDAVAGIGDAGRDQRSRLQRGSLWPSVFVAAVFAVHPLRVESVAWVSERKDVLSGVFFMLTLWAYARYARSDGPSLFRYLIVVVLFALGLMCKPTLVTLPFVLLLLDYWPLGRVRPSSSSRRGETASAWSRRNTWSWLVIEKVPLFVLSAASSVATVLAQKQALDLSIKAPLEERLGNALISYVGYVGQMIWPAHLAVLYPYPEGNLEIPQVILALLLLLMISVAFFLWRKKYPFLLIGWLWYLGMLIPMIGIIQVGSQVRADRYTYLPQIGLYLLVAWGGMELFQRWRRSREILAAAAVLVIMALTTRSYLQTSYWRDTETLWRHAIASTSNNYIAHTNLAQNLTHSGRFTEAIAECQEALKIKPDFAAAHNNLGVALLRNKQSGDGALGHDGAVDEAIEHYRKALQINPDFTQAHKNLGIVFMRKGLMDEAIAQFQKTLELEPNDAQAEFSLGSAFLQRREVDEAIAHYQKAVEIRPDYAEARNYLGNAFVGEGKYSEAIANYAAAVRIRPNYSEAHHNMGCVLATIGKNDEALEQFNEALRLNGNDAQAHFALGSLLARMGHREEAVAHLTEALRLKPDYEYAKQQLRELGVPVPQ
;
A
#
# COMPACT_ATOMS: atom_id res chain seq x y z
N MET A 1 -7.96 7.07 11.85
CA MET A 1 -8.55 5.82 11.29
C MET A 1 -9.19 5.06 12.44
N LEU A 2 -10.50 4.76 12.37
CA LEU A 2 -11.21 4.09 13.46
C LEU A 2 -10.61 2.69 13.76
N ASP A 3 -10.21 1.94 12.73
CA ASP A 3 -9.57 0.61 12.90
C ASP A 3 -8.29 0.69 13.73
N CYS A 4 -7.45 1.71 13.52
CA CYS A 4 -6.23 1.89 14.33
C CYS A 4 -6.55 2.27 15.78
N GLN A 5 -7.68 2.96 16.02
CA GLN A 5 -8.14 3.27 17.37
C GLN A 5 -8.72 2.05 18.08
N LEU A 6 -9.40 1.16 17.34
CA LEU A 6 -10.04 -0.06 17.87
C LEU A 6 -9.04 -1.21 18.07
N TYR A 7 -8.12 -1.41 17.12
CA TYR A 7 -7.26 -2.59 17.05
C TYR A 7 -5.77 -2.26 17.15
N GLY A 8 -5.39 -0.99 17.21
CA GLY A 8 -3.98 -0.58 17.12
C GLY A 8 -3.36 -1.02 15.78
N LEU A 9 -2.11 -1.48 15.83
CA LEU A 9 -1.38 -2.02 14.67
C LEU A 9 -1.52 -3.55 14.53
N GLN A 10 -2.48 -4.17 15.25
CA GLN A 10 -2.65 -5.62 15.21
C GLN A 10 -3.28 -6.07 13.87
N PRO A 11 -2.58 -6.88 13.03
CA PRO A 11 -3.02 -7.18 11.66
C PRO A 11 -4.39 -7.86 11.56
N TRP A 12 -4.76 -8.68 12.56
CA TRP A 12 -6.00 -9.45 12.53
C TRP A 12 -7.25 -8.55 12.50
N GLY A 13 -7.24 -7.41 13.19
CA GLY A 13 -8.38 -6.49 13.26
C GLY A 13 -8.63 -5.80 11.93
N HIS A 14 -7.55 -5.36 11.27
CA HIS A 14 -7.61 -4.79 9.93
C HIS A 14 -8.07 -5.82 8.89
N HIS A 15 -7.60 -7.07 9.00
CA HIS A 15 -8.06 -8.17 8.15
C HIS A 15 -9.56 -8.46 8.36
N LEU A 16 -10.03 -8.51 9.61
CA LEU A 16 -11.44 -8.72 9.93
C LEU A 16 -12.33 -7.64 9.31
N THR A 17 -11.93 -6.36 9.41
CA THR A 17 -12.65 -5.26 8.74
C THR A 17 -12.77 -5.50 7.24
N ASN A 18 -11.68 -5.91 6.57
CA ASN A 18 -11.72 -6.21 5.13
C ASN A 18 -12.66 -7.38 4.79
N ILE A 19 -12.64 -8.46 5.59
CA ILE A 19 -13.55 -9.61 5.41
C ILE A 19 -15.01 -9.18 5.56
N LEU A 20 -15.34 -8.40 6.59
CA LEU A 20 -16.70 -7.92 6.82
C LEU A 20 -17.20 -7.02 5.69
N LEU A 21 -16.35 -6.10 5.20
CA LEU A 21 -16.67 -5.23 4.08
C LEU A 21 -16.86 -6.03 2.78
N HIS A 22 -16.01 -7.02 2.51
CA HIS A 22 -16.14 -7.87 1.33
C HIS A 22 -17.41 -8.73 1.37
N ALA A 23 -17.70 -9.34 2.52
CA ALA A 23 -18.93 -10.10 2.74
C ALA A 23 -20.17 -9.22 2.55
N ALA A 24 -20.16 -8.00 3.12
CA ALA A 24 -21.22 -7.02 2.91
C ALA A 24 -21.38 -6.66 1.43
N ALA A 25 -20.27 -6.43 0.71
CA ALA A 25 -20.30 -6.14 -0.72
C ALA A 25 -20.91 -7.30 -1.54
N ALA A 26 -20.57 -8.56 -1.23
CA ALA A 26 -21.17 -9.72 -1.91
C ALA A 26 -22.68 -9.84 -1.66
N ILE A 27 -23.12 -9.63 -0.41
CA ILE A 27 -24.54 -9.64 -0.04
C ILE A 27 -25.29 -8.50 -0.74
N LEU A 28 -24.71 -7.30 -0.75
CA LEU A 28 -25.28 -6.14 -1.43
C LEU A 28 -25.34 -6.33 -2.95
N LEU A 29 -24.33 -6.99 -3.55
CA LEU A 29 -24.34 -7.35 -4.97
C LEU A 29 -25.53 -8.25 -5.29
N PHE A 30 -25.80 -9.26 -4.47
CA PHE A 30 -26.99 -10.11 -4.64
C PHE A 30 -28.29 -9.29 -4.63
N PHE A 31 -28.47 -8.41 -3.63
CA PHE A 31 -29.67 -7.57 -3.55
C PHE A 31 -29.79 -6.57 -4.70
N ALA A 32 -28.68 -5.95 -5.10
CA ALA A 32 -28.62 -5.03 -6.22
C ALA A 32 -29.01 -5.74 -7.52
N LEU A 33 -28.43 -6.91 -7.81
CA LEU A 33 -28.74 -7.68 -9.01
C LEU A 33 -30.18 -8.18 -9.02
N ARG A 34 -30.68 -8.68 -7.89
CA ARG A 34 -32.08 -9.09 -7.74
C ARG A 34 -33.03 -7.93 -8.05
N GLU A 35 -32.75 -6.75 -7.52
CA GLU A 35 -33.55 -5.55 -7.78
C GLU A 35 -33.43 -5.11 -9.25
N LEU A 36 -32.21 -5.06 -9.81
CA LEU A 36 -31.97 -4.68 -11.20
C LEU A 36 -32.70 -5.59 -12.19
N THR A 37 -32.83 -6.87 -11.89
CA THR A 37 -33.35 -7.90 -12.81
C THR A 37 -34.79 -8.35 -12.50
N ALA A 38 -35.46 -7.75 -11.52
CA ALA A 38 -36.83 -8.10 -11.11
C ALA A 38 -37.94 -7.80 -12.13
N SER A 39 -37.65 -7.16 -13.27
CA SER A 39 -38.63 -6.80 -14.31
C SER A 39 -38.84 -7.93 -15.32
N GLY A 40 -40.07 -8.09 -15.81
CA GLY A 40 -40.44 -9.11 -16.80
C GLY A 40 -39.63 -9.08 -18.10
N ASP A 41 -39.17 -7.89 -18.50
CA ASP A 41 -38.43 -7.66 -19.74
C ASP A 41 -36.95 -8.07 -19.68
N ALA A 42 -36.36 -8.18 -18.48
CA ALA A 42 -34.98 -8.65 -18.29
C ALA A 42 -34.82 -10.14 -18.68
N VAL A 43 -35.95 -10.87 -18.71
CA VAL A 43 -36.07 -12.31 -18.95
C VAL A 43 -36.73 -12.60 -20.32
N ALA A 44 -37.07 -11.57 -21.10
CA ALA A 44 -37.77 -11.69 -22.39
C ALA A 44 -36.90 -12.21 -23.55
N GLY A 45 -36.02 -13.17 -23.27
CA GLY A 45 -35.50 -14.16 -24.22
C GLY A 45 -36.17 -15.54 -24.09
N ILE A 46 -36.94 -15.76 -23.01
CA ILE A 46 -37.62 -17.04 -22.76
C ILE A 46 -38.92 -17.06 -23.58
N GLY A 47 -38.86 -17.63 -24.77
CA GLY A 47 -40.03 -17.92 -25.59
C GLY A 47 -40.88 -19.01 -24.95
N ASP A 48 -41.86 -18.64 -24.14
CA ASP A 48 -43.16 -19.31 -24.07
C ASP A 48 -44.18 -18.45 -23.29
N ALA A 49 -45.26 -18.03 -23.96
CA ALA A 49 -46.31 -17.21 -23.37
C ALA A 49 -47.34 -18.12 -22.69
N GLY A 50 -47.21 -18.32 -21.37
CA GLY A 50 -48.15 -19.11 -20.57
C GLY A 50 -48.33 -18.55 -19.15
N ARG A 51 -49.55 -18.69 -18.61
CA ARG A 51 -50.14 -18.05 -17.40
C ARG A 51 -49.36 -18.14 -16.06
N ASP A 52 -48.14 -18.68 -16.03
CA ASP A 52 -47.28 -18.82 -14.84
C ASP A 52 -46.06 -17.86 -14.86
N GLN A 53 -46.23 -16.70 -15.50
CA GLN A 53 -45.14 -15.77 -15.82
C GLN A 53 -44.53 -15.10 -14.57
N ARG A 54 -45.35 -14.70 -13.58
CA ARG A 54 -44.84 -14.05 -12.35
C ARG A 54 -43.98 -14.96 -11.47
N SER A 55 -44.34 -16.24 -11.33
CA SER A 55 -43.61 -17.19 -10.49
C SER A 55 -42.31 -17.69 -11.15
N ARG A 56 -42.26 -17.71 -12.50
CA ARG A 56 -41.05 -17.99 -13.30
C ARG A 56 -40.10 -16.81 -13.38
N LEU A 57 -40.62 -15.58 -13.48
CA LEU A 57 -39.83 -14.35 -13.47
C LEU A 57 -39.09 -14.12 -12.14
N GLN A 58 -39.76 -14.37 -11.00
CA GLN A 58 -39.11 -14.30 -9.69
C GLN A 58 -38.07 -15.41 -9.45
N ARG A 59 -38.25 -16.59 -10.05
CA ARG A 59 -37.29 -17.71 -9.96
C ARG A 59 -36.14 -17.62 -10.96
N GLY A 60 -36.34 -16.93 -12.10
CA GLY A 60 -35.36 -16.81 -13.19
C GLY A 60 -34.20 -15.86 -12.89
N SER A 61 -34.42 -14.81 -12.10
CA SER A 61 -33.35 -13.86 -11.75
C SER A 61 -32.61 -14.19 -10.45
N LEU A 62 -33.18 -15.04 -9.60
CA LEU A 62 -32.63 -15.38 -8.29
C LEU A 62 -31.34 -16.19 -8.43
N TRP A 63 -31.35 -17.28 -9.19
CA TRP A 63 -30.20 -18.18 -9.30
C TRP A 63 -28.96 -17.54 -9.95
N PRO A 64 -29.06 -16.80 -11.07
CA PRO A 64 -27.92 -16.05 -11.60
C PRO A 64 -27.37 -15.02 -10.62
N SER A 65 -28.25 -14.30 -9.91
CA SER A 65 -27.82 -13.30 -8.91
C SER A 65 -27.09 -13.95 -7.74
N VAL A 66 -27.57 -15.09 -7.24
CA VAL A 66 -26.90 -15.88 -6.21
C VAL A 66 -25.54 -16.38 -6.72
N PHE A 67 -25.49 -16.93 -7.93
CA PHE A 67 -24.25 -17.44 -8.51
C PHE A 67 -23.21 -16.33 -8.68
N VAL A 68 -23.60 -15.17 -9.22
CA VAL A 68 -22.69 -14.02 -9.40
C VAL A 68 -22.17 -13.52 -8.05
N ALA A 69 -23.04 -13.39 -7.04
CA ALA A 69 -22.63 -12.99 -5.70
C ALA A 69 -21.71 -14.01 -5.03
N ALA A 70 -21.99 -15.31 -5.18
CA ALA A 70 -21.17 -16.38 -4.63
C ALA A 70 -19.79 -16.43 -5.29
N VAL A 71 -19.73 -16.40 -6.63
CA VAL A 71 -18.46 -16.33 -7.37
C VAL A 71 -17.69 -15.08 -6.96
N PHE A 72 -18.33 -13.91 -6.91
CA PHE A 72 -17.69 -12.68 -6.44
C PHE A 72 -17.12 -12.81 -5.02
N ALA A 73 -17.80 -13.51 -4.11
CA ALA A 73 -17.35 -13.68 -2.73
C ALA A 73 -16.13 -14.63 -2.59
N VAL A 74 -16.01 -15.62 -3.48
CA VAL A 74 -15.00 -16.69 -3.31
C VAL A 74 -13.94 -16.73 -4.40
N HIS A 75 -13.96 -15.83 -5.38
CA HIS A 75 -13.01 -15.86 -6.50
C HIS A 75 -11.58 -15.47 -6.04
N PRO A 76 -10.51 -16.21 -6.43
CA PRO A 76 -9.15 -15.94 -5.94
C PRO A 76 -8.60 -14.55 -6.26
N LEU A 77 -9.01 -13.96 -7.38
CA LEU A 77 -8.73 -12.55 -7.72
C LEU A 77 -9.26 -11.51 -6.71
N ARG A 78 -9.97 -11.92 -5.66
CA ARG A 78 -10.40 -11.04 -4.56
C ARG A 78 -9.46 -11.10 -3.37
N VAL A 79 -8.60 -12.10 -3.30
CA VAL A 79 -7.72 -12.32 -2.16
C VAL A 79 -6.82 -11.11 -1.93
N GLU A 80 -6.22 -10.53 -2.97
CA GLU A 80 -5.40 -9.32 -2.82
C GLU A 80 -6.17 -8.19 -2.13
N SER A 81 -7.40 -7.88 -2.57
CA SER A 81 -8.21 -6.80 -1.99
C SER A 81 -8.68 -7.07 -0.56
N VAL A 82 -8.71 -8.34 -0.11
CA VAL A 82 -9.21 -8.72 1.23
C VAL A 82 -8.06 -8.97 2.20
N ALA A 83 -7.07 -9.76 1.79
CA ALA A 83 -5.94 -10.20 2.61
C ALA A 83 -4.90 -9.09 2.81
N TRP A 84 -4.84 -8.09 1.94
CA TRP A 84 -3.94 -6.95 2.11
C TRP A 84 -4.45 -6.02 3.23
N VAL A 85 -4.01 -6.29 4.46
CA VAL A 85 -4.51 -5.61 5.68
C VAL A 85 -4.32 -4.10 5.71
N SER A 86 -3.30 -3.55 5.06
CA SER A 86 -3.08 -2.09 5.00
C SER A 86 -3.89 -1.39 3.90
N GLU A 87 -4.55 -2.14 3.02
CA GLU A 87 -5.28 -1.63 1.85
C GLU A 87 -6.77 -1.95 1.99
N ARG A 88 -7.61 -0.94 2.26
CA ARG A 88 -9.07 -1.10 2.39
C ARG A 88 -9.90 -0.48 1.27
N LYS A 89 -9.26 0.32 0.40
CA LYS A 89 -9.96 1.15 -0.59
C LYS A 89 -10.85 0.31 -1.53
N ASP A 90 -10.43 -0.91 -1.84
CA ASP A 90 -11.14 -1.80 -2.77
C ASP A 90 -12.43 -2.33 -2.17
N VAL A 91 -12.36 -2.96 -1.00
CA VAL A 91 -13.53 -3.54 -0.33
C VAL A 91 -14.53 -2.47 0.07
N LEU A 92 -14.07 -1.32 0.56
CA LEU A 92 -14.94 -0.20 0.95
C LEU A 92 -15.60 0.47 -0.26
N SER A 93 -14.84 0.75 -1.33
CA SER A 93 -15.43 1.28 -2.56
C SER A 93 -16.40 0.28 -3.20
N GLY A 94 -16.16 -1.02 -3.03
CA GLY A 94 -17.11 -2.07 -3.40
C GLY A 94 -18.45 -1.96 -2.68
N VAL A 95 -18.46 -1.75 -1.36
CA VAL A 95 -19.70 -1.56 -0.60
C VAL A 95 -20.49 -0.37 -1.16
N PHE A 96 -19.85 0.79 -1.34
CA PHE A 96 -20.51 1.98 -1.90
C PHE A 96 -20.97 1.78 -3.34
N PHE A 97 -20.19 1.06 -4.16
CA PHE A 97 -20.57 0.71 -5.52
C PHE A 97 -21.87 -0.11 -5.53
N MET A 98 -21.96 -1.18 -4.72
CA MET A 98 -23.17 -2.02 -4.66
C MET A 98 -24.38 -1.27 -4.09
N LEU A 99 -24.16 -0.44 -3.06
CA LEU A 99 -25.21 0.44 -2.52
C LEU A 99 -25.72 1.42 -3.59
N THR A 100 -24.82 1.99 -4.38
CA THR A 100 -25.18 2.90 -5.48
C THR A 100 -25.99 2.18 -6.54
N LEU A 101 -25.59 0.97 -6.95
CA LEU A 101 -26.36 0.14 -7.88
C LEU A 101 -27.76 -0.17 -7.35
N TRP A 102 -27.86 -0.52 -6.06
CA TRP A 102 -29.13 -0.86 -5.44
C TRP A 102 -30.06 0.36 -5.29
N ALA A 103 -29.52 1.50 -4.85
CA ALA A 103 -30.24 2.76 -4.78
C ALA A 103 -30.70 3.21 -6.17
N TYR A 104 -29.84 3.06 -7.17
CA TYR A 104 -30.15 3.39 -8.55
C TYR A 104 -31.26 2.50 -9.12
N ALA A 105 -31.20 1.19 -8.87
CA ALA A 105 -32.24 0.26 -9.29
C ALA A 105 -33.62 0.65 -8.72
N ARG A 106 -33.69 1.05 -7.45
CA ARG A 106 -34.91 1.55 -6.82
C ARG A 106 -35.38 2.89 -7.39
N TYR A 107 -34.46 3.81 -7.62
CA TYR A 107 -34.77 5.08 -8.28
C TYR A 107 -35.35 4.84 -9.67
N ALA A 108 -34.68 4.03 -10.50
CA ALA A 108 -35.06 3.72 -11.87
C ALA A 108 -36.41 3.00 -12.00
N ARG A 109 -36.82 2.22 -10.99
CA ARG A 109 -38.10 1.49 -10.95
C ARG A 109 -39.25 2.29 -10.32
N SER A 110 -39.00 3.52 -9.88
CA SER A 110 -40.04 4.35 -9.24
C SER A 110 -41.06 4.83 -10.27
N ASP A 111 -42.35 4.87 -9.92
CA ASP A 111 -43.43 5.36 -10.79
C ASP A 111 -43.33 6.87 -11.12
N GLY A 112 -42.31 7.57 -10.61
CA GLY A 112 -42.03 8.98 -10.89
C GLY A 112 -40.62 9.42 -10.44
N PRO A 113 -40.16 10.60 -10.89
CA PRO A 113 -38.86 11.14 -10.52
C PRO A 113 -38.87 11.52 -9.04
N SER A 114 -38.05 10.83 -8.25
CA SER A 114 -37.83 11.19 -6.85
C SER A 114 -36.45 11.81 -6.72
N LEU A 115 -36.42 13.13 -6.55
CA LEU A 115 -35.17 13.86 -6.31
C LEU A 115 -34.45 13.31 -5.08
N PHE A 116 -35.19 12.95 -4.03
CA PHE A 116 -34.62 12.33 -2.84
C PHE A 116 -33.93 10.99 -3.12
N ARG A 117 -34.57 10.08 -3.87
CA ARG A 117 -33.94 8.80 -4.25
C ARG A 117 -32.72 9.00 -5.14
N TYR A 118 -32.77 9.96 -6.06
CA TYR A 118 -31.61 10.30 -6.90
C TYR A 118 -30.48 10.93 -6.08
N LEU A 119 -30.79 11.79 -5.12
CA LEU A 119 -29.79 12.37 -4.21
C LEU A 119 -29.06 11.28 -3.41
N ILE A 120 -29.76 10.23 -2.97
CA ILE A 120 -29.12 9.07 -2.34
C ILE A 120 -28.10 8.41 -3.29
N VAL A 121 -28.44 8.24 -4.57
CA VAL A 121 -27.49 7.71 -5.59
C VAL A 121 -26.27 8.61 -5.70
N VAL A 122 -26.47 9.93 -5.78
CA VAL A 122 -25.37 10.92 -5.89
C VAL A 122 -24.46 10.88 -4.66
N VAL A 123 -25.03 10.84 -3.46
CA VAL A 123 -24.26 10.80 -2.19
C VAL A 123 -23.46 9.50 -2.07
N LEU A 124 -24.09 8.35 -2.31
CA LEU A 124 -23.40 7.06 -2.26
C LEU A 124 -22.29 6.97 -3.30
N PHE A 125 -22.52 7.52 -4.49
CA PHE A 125 -21.51 7.59 -5.53
C PHE A 125 -20.32 8.48 -5.12
N ALA A 126 -20.59 9.66 -4.56
CA ALA A 126 -19.55 10.57 -4.07
C ALA A 126 -18.70 9.90 -2.97
N LEU A 127 -19.33 9.20 -2.01
CA LEU A 127 -18.61 8.43 -1.00
C LEU A 127 -17.74 7.32 -1.62
N GLY A 128 -18.23 6.66 -2.66
CA GLY A 128 -17.46 5.69 -3.45
C GLY A 128 -16.22 6.31 -4.10
N LEU A 129 -16.37 7.48 -4.75
CA LEU A 129 -15.24 8.21 -5.36
C LEU A 129 -14.20 8.66 -4.32
N MET A 130 -14.64 9.07 -3.13
CA MET A 130 -13.75 9.40 -2.01
C MET A 130 -12.97 8.19 -1.49
N CYS A 131 -13.49 6.98 -1.66
CA CYS A 131 -12.77 5.76 -1.30
C CYS A 131 -11.75 5.37 -2.38
N LYS A 132 -12.16 5.38 -3.66
CA LYS A 132 -11.30 4.99 -4.78
C LYS A 132 -11.71 5.74 -6.07
N PRO A 133 -10.81 6.53 -6.68
CA PRO A 133 -11.10 7.27 -7.92
C PRO A 133 -11.50 6.39 -9.11
N THR A 134 -11.27 5.08 -9.07
CA THR A 134 -11.63 4.18 -10.17
C THR A 134 -13.13 4.11 -10.45
N LEU A 135 -13.97 4.57 -9.50
CA LEU A 135 -15.42 4.59 -9.67
C LEU A 135 -15.90 5.64 -10.67
N VAL A 136 -15.02 6.48 -11.24
CA VAL A 136 -15.35 7.49 -12.26
C VAL A 136 -16.11 6.93 -13.48
N THR A 137 -16.02 5.63 -13.72
CA THR A 137 -16.70 4.90 -14.80
C THR A 137 -18.09 4.38 -14.42
N LEU A 138 -18.52 4.51 -13.16
CA LEU A 138 -19.85 4.06 -12.71
C LEU A 138 -21.01 4.72 -13.50
N PRO A 139 -21.01 6.03 -13.83
CA PRO A 139 -22.10 6.61 -14.61
C PRO A 139 -22.29 5.94 -15.98
N PHE A 140 -21.19 5.48 -16.58
CA PHE A 140 -21.23 4.68 -17.80
C PHE A 140 -21.87 3.30 -17.55
N VAL A 141 -21.52 2.62 -16.45
CA VAL A 141 -22.18 1.37 -16.05
C VAL A 141 -23.69 1.57 -15.80
N LEU A 142 -24.11 2.68 -15.20
CA LEU A 142 -25.54 2.96 -15.01
C LEU A 142 -26.30 3.11 -16.34
N LEU A 143 -25.68 3.71 -17.36
CA LEU A 143 -26.23 3.77 -18.71
C LEU A 143 -26.33 2.39 -19.36
N LEU A 144 -25.34 1.52 -19.14
CA LEU A 144 -25.41 0.12 -19.59
C LEU A 144 -26.59 -0.62 -18.93
N LEU A 145 -26.78 -0.40 -17.63
CA LEU A 145 -27.87 -0.99 -16.86
C LEU A 145 -29.26 -0.50 -17.28
N ASP A 146 -29.37 0.75 -17.75
CA ASP A 146 -30.59 1.29 -18.33
C ASP A 146 -30.98 0.56 -19.63
N TYR A 147 -29.99 0.10 -20.42
CA TYR A 147 -30.24 -0.72 -21.59
C TYR A 147 -30.67 -2.14 -21.22
N TRP A 148 -29.91 -2.81 -20.37
CA TRP A 148 -30.26 -4.09 -19.74
C TRP A 148 -29.56 -4.20 -18.38
N PRO A 149 -30.24 -4.62 -17.31
CA PRO A 149 -31.56 -5.28 -17.29
C PRO A 149 -32.77 -4.35 -17.10
N LEU A 150 -32.58 -3.04 -16.86
CA LEU A 150 -33.70 -2.15 -16.53
C LEU A 150 -34.63 -1.88 -17.73
N GLY A 151 -34.11 -1.92 -18.96
CA GLY A 151 -34.91 -1.81 -20.18
C GLY A 151 -35.51 -0.42 -20.43
N ARG A 152 -34.99 0.64 -19.79
CA ARG A 152 -35.50 2.02 -19.87
C ARG A 152 -35.35 2.67 -21.25
N VAL A 153 -34.65 2.03 -22.16
CA VAL A 153 -34.40 2.50 -23.54
C VAL A 153 -35.47 2.01 -24.53
N ARG A 154 -36.23 0.95 -24.18
CA ARG A 154 -37.26 0.40 -25.08
C ARG A 154 -38.61 1.08 -24.81
N PRO A 155 -39.32 1.59 -25.83
CA PRO A 155 -40.70 2.02 -25.64
C PRO A 155 -41.54 0.80 -25.24
N SER A 156 -42.24 0.92 -24.11
CA SER A 156 -43.15 -0.14 -23.65
C SER A 156 -44.17 -0.46 -24.76
N SER A 157 -44.25 -1.72 -25.17
CA SER A 157 -45.30 -2.23 -26.05
C SER A 157 -46.69 -2.26 -25.40
N SER A 158 -46.79 -1.93 -24.10
CA SER A 158 -48.06 -1.88 -23.36
C SER A 158 -48.79 -0.54 -23.43
N SER A 159 -48.33 0.42 -24.25
CA SER A 159 -49.14 1.59 -24.57
C SER A 159 -50.38 1.15 -25.34
N ARG A 160 -51.49 0.95 -24.62
CA ARG A 160 -52.83 0.80 -25.19
C ARG A 160 -53.02 1.96 -26.17
N ARG A 161 -53.38 1.63 -27.41
CA ARG A 161 -53.85 2.59 -28.42
C ARG A 161 -54.83 3.56 -27.77
N GLY A 162 -54.43 4.83 -27.58
CA GLY A 162 -55.33 5.90 -27.18
C GLY A 162 -54.80 6.94 -26.18
N GLU A 163 -53.73 6.69 -25.42
CA GLU A 163 -53.23 7.69 -24.46
C GLU A 163 -52.20 8.61 -25.10
N THR A 164 -52.46 9.93 -25.05
CA THR A 164 -51.54 11.00 -25.44
C THR A 164 -50.14 10.73 -24.87
N ALA A 165 -49.09 10.85 -25.69
CA ALA A 165 -47.70 10.62 -25.29
C ALA A 165 -47.34 11.44 -24.04
N SER A 166 -47.49 10.81 -22.86
CA SER A 166 -47.34 11.48 -21.58
C SER A 166 -45.86 11.85 -21.37
N ALA A 167 -45.59 12.77 -20.45
CA ALA A 167 -44.22 13.14 -20.04
C ALA A 167 -43.34 11.93 -19.67
N TRP A 168 -43.94 10.77 -19.41
CA TRP A 168 -43.29 9.49 -19.18
C TRP A 168 -42.62 8.90 -20.43
N SER A 169 -43.20 9.07 -21.63
CA SER A 169 -42.62 8.59 -22.90
C SER A 169 -41.34 9.33 -23.29
N ARG A 170 -41.22 10.64 -22.97
CA ARG A 170 -40.00 11.43 -23.23
C ARG A 170 -38.80 11.03 -22.36
N ARG A 171 -39.05 10.43 -21.19
CA ARG A 171 -38.01 10.05 -20.20
C ARG A 171 -37.27 8.75 -20.51
N ASN A 172 -37.75 7.97 -21.47
CA ASN A 172 -37.16 6.69 -21.88
C ASN A 172 -36.38 6.79 -23.20
N THR A 173 -35.87 7.99 -23.50
CA THR A 173 -34.97 8.24 -24.65
C THR A 173 -33.52 8.24 -24.20
N TRP A 174 -32.62 7.79 -25.08
CA TRP A 174 -31.17 7.81 -24.81
C TRP A 174 -30.68 9.20 -24.39
N SER A 175 -31.13 10.25 -25.06
CA SER A 175 -30.74 11.63 -24.76
C SER A 175 -31.12 12.04 -23.33
N TRP A 176 -32.32 11.68 -22.88
CA TRP A 176 -32.74 11.97 -21.51
C TRP A 176 -31.94 11.19 -20.48
N LEU A 177 -31.67 9.91 -20.73
CA LEU A 177 -30.88 9.09 -19.82
C LEU A 177 -29.46 9.66 -19.68
N VAL A 178 -28.83 10.14 -20.74
CA VAL A 178 -27.52 10.81 -20.66
C VAL A 178 -27.61 12.09 -19.83
N ILE A 179 -28.62 12.94 -20.07
CA ILE A 179 -28.85 14.17 -19.30
C ILE A 179 -29.04 13.86 -17.80
N GLU A 180 -29.81 12.81 -17.48
CA GLU A 180 -30.02 12.34 -16.11
C GLU A 180 -28.69 11.97 -15.41
N LYS A 181 -27.64 11.59 -16.13
CA LYS A 181 -26.34 11.21 -15.53
C LYS A 181 -25.32 12.35 -15.56
N VAL A 182 -25.64 13.51 -16.13
CA VAL A 182 -24.73 14.67 -16.17
C VAL A 182 -24.19 15.02 -14.77
N PRO A 183 -24.99 15.07 -13.69
CA PRO A 183 -24.45 15.34 -12.35
C PRO A 183 -23.39 14.32 -11.90
N LEU A 184 -23.59 13.04 -12.23
CA LEU A 184 -22.63 11.99 -11.90
C LEU A 184 -21.37 12.08 -12.76
N PHE A 185 -21.49 12.41 -14.05
CA PHE A 185 -20.32 12.66 -14.91
C PHE A 185 -19.51 13.88 -14.46
N VAL A 186 -20.17 14.95 -13.99
CA VAL A 186 -19.49 16.12 -13.42
C VAL A 186 -18.71 15.72 -12.15
N LEU A 187 -19.29 14.92 -11.27
CA LEU A 187 -18.58 14.38 -10.11
C LEU A 187 -17.40 13.50 -10.49
N SER A 188 -17.55 12.62 -11.50
CA SER A 188 -16.44 11.84 -12.05
C SER A 188 -15.32 12.73 -12.57
N ALA A 189 -15.64 13.77 -13.34
CA ALA A 189 -14.65 14.70 -13.89
C ALA A 189 -13.92 15.46 -12.77
N ALA A 190 -14.66 15.96 -11.77
CA ALA A 190 -14.07 16.63 -10.61
C ALA A 190 -13.13 15.70 -9.82
N SER A 191 -13.52 14.44 -9.59
CA SER A 191 -12.69 13.44 -8.91
C SER A 191 -11.43 13.10 -9.72
N SER A 192 -11.53 12.97 -11.05
CA SER A 192 -10.37 12.77 -11.93
C SER A 192 -9.39 13.95 -11.87
N VAL A 193 -9.89 15.19 -11.92
CA VAL A 193 -9.05 16.39 -11.81
C VAL A 193 -8.38 16.46 -10.45
N ALA A 194 -9.12 16.23 -9.36
CA ALA A 194 -8.58 16.18 -8.01
C ALA A 194 -7.48 15.11 -7.88
N THR A 195 -7.67 13.95 -8.50
CA THR A 195 -6.68 12.86 -8.52
C THR A 195 -5.41 13.28 -9.24
N VAL A 196 -5.51 13.88 -10.42
CA VAL A 196 -4.34 14.38 -11.17
C VAL A 196 -3.61 15.46 -10.39
N LEU A 197 -4.33 16.40 -9.77
CA LEU A 197 -3.72 17.46 -8.97
C LEU A 197 -3.02 16.92 -7.72
N ALA A 198 -3.66 16.00 -7.00
CA ALA A 198 -3.07 15.35 -5.84
C ALA A 198 -1.86 14.49 -6.21
N GLN A 199 -1.86 13.90 -7.39
CA GLN A 199 -0.75 13.09 -7.88
C GLN A 199 0.37 13.92 -8.51
N LYS A 200 0.27 15.23 -8.76
CA LYS A 200 1.37 16.00 -9.39
C LYS A 200 2.71 15.93 -8.63
N GLN A 201 2.69 15.71 -7.32
CA GLN A 201 3.89 15.50 -6.49
C GLN A 201 4.36 14.04 -6.45
N ALA A 202 3.51 13.07 -6.80
CA ALA A 202 3.77 11.63 -6.75
C ALA A 202 3.75 10.96 -8.14
N LEU A 203 3.46 11.73 -9.19
CA LEU A 203 3.55 11.34 -10.59
C LEU A 203 5.02 11.27 -10.91
N ASP A 204 5.60 10.13 -10.59
CA ASP A 204 6.91 9.75 -11.05
C ASP A 204 6.83 9.59 -12.58
N LEU A 205 7.00 10.71 -13.28
CA LEU A 205 7.04 10.80 -14.73
C LEU A 205 8.32 10.14 -15.29
N SER A 206 9.19 9.58 -14.43
CA SER A 206 10.44 8.93 -14.82
C SER A 206 10.25 7.52 -15.41
N ILE A 207 9.15 6.85 -15.12
CA ILE A 207 8.80 5.55 -15.76
C ILE A 207 7.77 5.80 -16.85
N LYS A 208 8.20 6.34 -17.99
CA LYS A 208 7.34 6.44 -19.18
C LYS A 208 7.74 5.38 -20.19
N ALA A 209 7.16 4.19 -20.02
CA ALA A 209 6.93 3.36 -21.20
C ALA A 209 6.19 4.23 -22.25
N PRO A 210 6.61 4.23 -23.52
CA PRO A 210 5.91 4.94 -24.59
C PRO A 210 4.41 4.63 -24.60
N LEU A 211 3.59 5.57 -25.07
CA LEU A 211 2.13 5.38 -25.14
C LEU A 211 1.76 4.10 -25.88
N GLU A 212 2.50 3.78 -26.94
CA GLU A 212 2.33 2.58 -27.76
C GLU A 212 2.49 1.30 -26.93
N GLU A 213 3.54 1.22 -26.11
CA GLU A 213 3.76 0.08 -25.23
C GLU A 213 2.66 -0.06 -24.18
N ARG A 214 2.19 1.08 -23.67
CA ARG A 214 1.12 1.11 -22.66
C ARG A 214 -0.21 0.66 -23.25
N LEU A 215 -0.52 1.07 -24.48
CA LEU A 215 -1.71 0.62 -25.20
C LEU A 215 -1.63 -0.86 -25.56
N GLY A 216 -0.50 -1.36 -26.05
CA GLY A 216 -0.33 -2.78 -26.34
C GLY A 216 -0.44 -3.66 -25.10
N ASN A 217 0.20 -3.25 -24.00
CA ASN A 217 0.09 -3.93 -22.72
C ASN A 217 -1.33 -3.90 -22.16
N ALA A 218 -2.09 -2.81 -22.37
CA ALA A 218 -3.49 -2.74 -21.97
C ALA A 218 -4.34 -3.80 -22.70
N LEU A 219 -4.13 -3.97 -24.01
CA LEU A 219 -4.81 -4.99 -24.81
C LEU A 219 -4.50 -6.42 -24.33
N ILE A 220 -3.21 -6.72 -24.09
CA ILE A 220 -2.79 -8.01 -23.54
C ILE A 220 -3.41 -8.22 -22.15
N SER A 221 -3.44 -7.19 -21.31
CA SER A 221 -3.98 -7.26 -19.95
C SER A 221 -5.48 -7.55 -19.93
N TYR A 222 -6.26 -6.98 -20.85
CA TYR A 222 -7.70 -7.32 -20.99
C TYR A 222 -7.91 -8.80 -21.25
N VAL A 223 -7.11 -9.42 -22.11
CA VAL A 223 -7.21 -10.86 -22.38
C VAL A 223 -6.68 -11.67 -21.19
N GLY A 224 -5.57 -11.23 -20.59
CA GLY A 224 -4.96 -11.85 -19.42
C GLY A 224 -5.93 -11.96 -18.24
N TYR A 225 -6.68 -10.91 -17.94
CA TYR A 225 -7.68 -10.92 -16.86
C TYR A 225 -8.87 -11.84 -17.14
N VAL A 226 -9.29 -12.00 -18.41
CA VAL A 226 -10.30 -13.02 -18.79
C VAL A 226 -9.72 -14.42 -18.54
N GLY A 227 -8.45 -14.63 -18.89
CA GLY A 227 -7.73 -15.88 -18.57
C GLY A 227 -7.68 -16.16 -17.08
N GLN A 228 -7.27 -15.18 -16.26
CA GLN A 228 -7.21 -15.29 -14.80
C GLN A 228 -8.59 -15.48 -14.15
N MET A 229 -9.67 -14.99 -14.77
CA MET A 229 -11.03 -15.30 -14.33
C MET A 229 -11.37 -16.79 -14.50
N ILE A 230 -11.00 -17.37 -15.64
CA ILE A 230 -11.37 -18.74 -15.98
C ILE A 230 -10.44 -19.72 -15.25
N TRP A 231 -9.15 -19.39 -15.17
CA TRP A 231 -8.11 -20.20 -14.56
C TRP A 231 -7.28 -19.36 -13.56
N PRO A 232 -7.79 -19.14 -12.33
CA PRO A 232 -7.11 -18.35 -11.31
C PRO A 232 -6.00 -19.16 -10.62
N ALA A 233 -4.92 -19.43 -11.35
CA ALA A 233 -3.70 -20.06 -10.85
C ALA A 233 -2.49 -19.13 -11.08
N HIS A 234 -1.44 -19.26 -10.26
CA HIS A 234 -0.23 -18.44 -10.34
C HIS A 234 -0.52 -16.93 -10.27
N LEU A 235 -1.42 -16.57 -9.36
CA LEU A 235 -1.81 -15.20 -9.09
C LEU A 235 -0.74 -14.51 -8.25
N ALA A 236 -0.27 -13.35 -8.67
CA ALA A 236 0.82 -12.62 -8.04
C ALA A 236 0.35 -11.24 -7.60
N VAL A 237 0.93 -10.75 -6.50
CA VAL A 237 0.64 -9.39 -5.97
C VAL A 237 1.00 -8.29 -6.97
N LEU A 238 2.00 -8.53 -7.82
CA LEU A 238 2.50 -7.55 -8.76
C LEU A 238 3.03 -8.19 -10.03
N TYR A 239 2.60 -7.64 -11.17
CA TYR A 239 3.09 -8.02 -12.50
C TYR A 239 3.90 -6.85 -13.09
N PRO A 240 5.23 -6.99 -13.20
CA PRO A 240 6.12 -5.93 -13.69
C PRO A 240 5.93 -5.70 -15.20
N TYR A 241 6.42 -4.56 -15.69
CA TYR A 241 6.52 -4.31 -17.14
C TYR A 241 7.44 -5.34 -17.79
N PRO A 242 7.02 -6.01 -18.88
CA PRO A 242 7.94 -6.81 -19.68
C PRO A 242 8.90 -5.84 -20.37
N GLU A 243 10.15 -5.78 -19.92
CA GLU A 243 11.15 -4.92 -20.54
C GLU A 243 11.68 -5.54 -21.83
N GLY A 244 11.74 -4.71 -22.88
CA GLY A 244 12.61 -4.98 -24.02
C GLY A 244 12.02 -5.78 -25.18
N ASN A 245 10.70 -5.91 -25.31
CA ASN A 245 9.98 -5.96 -26.59
C ASN A 245 8.48 -6.11 -26.32
N LEU A 246 7.69 -5.15 -26.79
CA LEU A 246 6.27 -5.39 -26.98
C LEU A 246 6.14 -6.60 -27.91
N GLU A 247 5.56 -7.70 -27.44
CA GLU A 247 5.31 -8.84 -28.30
C GLU A 247 4.18 -8.47 -29.27
N ILE A 248 4.52 -7.76 -30.35
CA ILE A 248 3.58 -7.28 -31.38
C ILE A 248 2.61 -8.40 -31.82
N PRO A 249 3.05 -9.66 -32.01
CA PRO A 249 2.12 -10.75 -32.31
C PRO A 249 1.06 -10.98 -31.23
N GLN A 250 1.44 -10.94 -29.94
CA GLN A 250 0.49 -11.05 -28.83
C GLN A 250 -0.47 -9.86 -28.79
N VAL A 251 0.03 -8.64 -29.03
CA VAL A 251 -0.81 -7.43 -29.09
C VAL A 251 -1.83 -7.52 -30.22
N ILE A 252 -1.40 -7.92 -31.42
CA ILE A 252 -2.30 -8.09 -32.58
C ILE A 252 -3.33 -9.19 -32.28
N LEU A 253 -2.91 -10.33 -31.74
CA LEU A 253 -3.81 -11.42 -31.39
C LEU A 253 -4.84 -10.98 -30.34
N ALA A 254 -4.39 -10.26 -29.30
CA ALA A 254 -5.26 -9.70 -28.27
C ALA A 254 -6.26 -8.71 -28.87
N LEU A 255 -5.82 -7.80 -29.74
CA LEU A 255 -6.68 -6.84 -30.42
C LEU A 255 -7.74 -7.54 -31.28
N LEU A 256 -7.34 -8.51 -32.10
CA LEU A 256 -8.24 -9.27 -32.96
C LEU A 256 -9.27 -10.04 -32.13
N LEU A 257 -8.86 -10.66 -31.03
CA LEU A 257 -9.75 -11.39 -30.13
C LEU A 257 -10.77 -10.45 -29.47
N LEU A 258 -10.32 -9.32 -28.93
CA LEU A 258 -11.20 -8.32 -28.30
C LEU A 258 -12.19 -7.73 -29.31
N LEU A 259 -11.75 -7.42 -30.52
CA LEU A 259 -12.61 -6.94 -31.60
C LEU A 259 -13.64 -7.99 -32.01
N MET A 260 -13.21 -9.24 -32.20
CA MET A 260 -14.10 -10.35 -32.57
C MET A 260 -15.21 -10.54 -31.53
N ILE A 261 -14.86 -10.60 -30.24
CA ILE A 261 -15.84 -10.73 -29.14
C ILE A 261 -16.78 -9.53 -29.12
N SER A 262 -16.24 -8.31 -29.22
CA SER A 262 -17.03 -7.07 -29.19
C SER A 262 -18.03 -7.01 -30.35
N VAL A 263 -17.62 -7.36 -31.56
CA VAL A 263 -18.48 -7.39 -32.75
C VAL A 263 -19.54 -8.48 -32.58
N ALA A 264 -19.18 -9.70 -32.17
CA ALA A 264 -20.14 -10.78 -31.96
C ALA A 264 -21.23 -10.41 -30.96
N PHE A 265 -20.85 -9.87 -29.80
CA PHE A 265 -21.81 -9.44 -28.77
C PHE A 265 -22.64 -8.24 -29.21
N PHE A 266 -22.06 -7.32 -29.98
CA PHE A 266 -22.83 -6.22 -30.57
C PHE A 266 -23.87 -6.74 -31.57
N LEU A 267 -23.52 -7.68 -32.45
CA LEU A 267 -24.47 -8.29 -33.39
C LEU A 267 -25.59 -9.04 -32.65
N TRP A 268 -25.28 -9.70 -31.54
CA TRP A 268 -26.25 -10.43 -30.71
C TRP A 268 -27.02 -9.57 -29.70
N ARG A 269 -26.71 -8.27 -29.56
CA ARG A 269 -27.26 -7.38 -28.51
C ARG A 269 -28.78 -7.37 -28.39
N LYS A 270 -29.51 -7.55 -29.49
CA LYS A 270 -30.98 -7.57 -29.47
C LYS A 270 -31.53 -8.85 -28.84
N LYS A 271 -30.87 -9.99 -29.09
CA LYS A 271 -31.28 -11.33 -28.65
C LYS A 271 -30.73 -11.65 -27.26
N TYR A 272 -29.46 -11.36 -27.03
CA TYR A 272 -28.74 -11.64 -25.79
C TYR A 272 -28.07 -10.36 -25.26
N PRO A 273 -28.85 -9.38 -24.77
CA PRO A 273 -28.31 -8.08 -24.35
C PRO A 273 -27.30 -8.19 -23.19
N PHE A 274 -27.45 -9.20 -22.32
CA PHE A 274 -26.54 -9.44 -21.20
C PHE A 274 -25.09 -9.71 -21.63
N LEU A 275 -24.85 -10.26 -22.84
CA LEU A 275 -23.51 -10.48 -23.37
C LEU A 275 -22.81 -9.14 -23.62
N LEU A 276 -23.47 -8.22 -24.31
CA LEU A 276 -22.93 -6.90 -24.60
C LEU A 276 -22.74 -6.08 -23.33
N ILE A 277 -23.72 -6.08 -22.43
CA ILE A 277 -23.65 -5.30 -21.20
C ILE A 277 -22.56 -5.80 -20.25
N GLY A 278 -22.49 -7.11 -20.04
CA GLY A 278 -21.43 -7.70 -19.22
C GLY A 278 -20.03 -7.39 -19.78
N TRP A 279 -19.88 -7.46 -21.11
CA TRP A 279 -18.63 -7.17 -21.79
C TRP A 279 -18.22 -5.69 -21.74
N LEU A 280 -19.15 -4.77 -22.02
CA LEU A 280 -18.88 -3.33 -21.96
C LEU A 280 -18.66 -2.84 -20.53
N TRP A 281 -19.32 -3.43 -19.53
CA TRP A 281 -19.03 -3.16 -18.12
C TRP A 281 -17.58 -3.50 -17.82
N TYR A 282 -17.15 -4.71 -18.19
CA TYR A 282 -15.78 -5.17 -17.97
C TYR A 282 -14.74 -4.26 -18.64
N LEU A 283 -14.93 -3.96 -19.93
CA LEU A 283 -14.02 -3.08 -20.67
C LEU A 283 -14.00 -1.66 -20.06
N GLY A 284 -15.17 -1.05 -19.87
CA GLY A 284 -15.27 0.34 -19.43
C GLY A 284 -14.73 0.56 -18.02
N MET A 285 -15.02 -0.32 -17.07
CA MET A 285 -14.57 -0.18 -15.69
C MET A 285 -13.06 -0.39 -15.51
N LEU A 286 -12.40 -1.13 -16.42
CA LEU A 286 -10.95 -1.37 -16.36
C LEU A 286 -10.13 -0.20 -16.91
N ILE A 287 -10.69 0.67 -17.76
CA ILE A 287 -9.95 1.77 -18.42
C ILE A 287 -9.07 2.58 -17.45
N PRO A 288 -9.55 3.01 -16.25
CA PRO A 288 -8.73 3.80 -15.34
C PRO A 288 -7.52 3.05 -14.75
N MET A 289 -7.53 1.71 -14.77
CA MET A 289 -6.55 0.84 -14.09
C MET A 289 -5.70 -0.01 -15.03
N ILE A 290 -6.01 -0.03 -16.32
CA ILE A 290 -5.37 -0.91 -17.31
C ILE A 290 -3.98 -0.41 -17.77
N GLY A 291 -3.44 0.65 -17.14
CA GLY A 291 -2.10 1.17 -17.42
C GLY A 291 -2.00 2.28 -18.48
N ILE A 292 -3.12 2.70 -19.08
CA ILE A 292 -3.16 3.82 -20.06
C ILE A 292 -2.79 5.16 -19.42
N ILE A 293 -3.06 5.32 -18.12
CA ILE A 293 -2.48 6.36 -17.25
C ILE A 293 -1.69 5.57 -16.20
N GLN A 294 -0.37 5.64 -16.29
CA GLN A 294 0.53 4.77 -15.54
C GLN A 294 0.78 5.44 -14.19
N VAL A 295 0.39 4.71 -13.14
CA VAL A 295 0.61 5.10 -11.76
C VAL A 295 1.32 3.93 -11.10
N GLY A 296 2.63 4.09 -10.88
CA GLY A 296 3.52 3.06 -10.36
C GLY A 296 4.15 2.17 -11.45
N SER A 297 4.87 1.15 -11.00
CA SER A 297 5.75 0.30 -11.81
C SER A 297 5.10 -1.01 -12.32
N GLN A 298 3.81 -1.22 -12.03
CA GLN A 298 3.07 -2.45 -12.37
C GLN A 298 2.13 -2.26 -13.56
N VAL A 299 2.11 -3.23 -14.48
CA VAL A 299 1.18 -3.23 -15.65
C VAL A 299 -0.21 -3.74 -15.25
N ARG A 300 -0.22 -4.70 -14.33
CA ARG A 300 -1.38 -5.51 -13.98
C ARG A 300 -1.35 -5.80 -12.48
N ALA A 301 -2.51 -5.88 -11.86
CA ALA A 301 -2.68 -6.36 -10.49
C ALA A 301 -4.06 -7.00 -10.35
N ASP A 302 -4.17 -8.07 -9.56
CA ASP A 302 -5.41 -8.85 -9.45
C ASP A 302 -6.56 -7.98 -8.91
N ARG A 303 -6.25 -7.10 -7.95
CA ARG A 303 -7.17 -6.12 -7.38
C ARG A 303 -7.82 -5.18 -8.40
N TYR A 304 -7.24 -4.97 -9.58
CA TYR A 304 -7.86 -4.11 -10.60
C TYR A 304 -9.16 -4.72 -11.14
N THR A 305 -9.32 -6.04 -11.03
CA THR A 305 -10.50 -6.77 -11.50
C THR A 305 -11.68 -6.74 -10.54
N TYR A 306 -11.53 -6.19 -9.33
CA TYR A 306 -12.50 -6.27 -8.23
C TYR A 306 -13.95 -5.97 -8.66
N LEU A 307 -14.20 -4.79 -9.25
CA LEU A 307 -15.52 -4.42 -9.77
C LEU A 307 -15.74 -4.70 -11.26
N PRO A 308 -14.74 -4.57 -12.16
CA PRO A 308 -14.94 -4.84 -13.59
C PRO A 308 -15.41 -6.27 -13.89
N GLN A 309 -14.89 -7.26 -13.18
CA GLN A 309 -15.15 -8.67 -13.48
C GLN A 309 -16.60 -9.09 -13.19
N ILE A 310 -17.35 -8.29 -12.41
CA ILE A 310 -18.80 -8.49 -12.22
C ILE A 310 -19.51 -8.56 -13.57
N GLY A 311 -19.13 -7.72 -14.54
CA GLY A 311 -19.68 -7.76 -15.89
C GLY A 311 -19.52 -9.13 -16.57
N LEU A 312 -18.36 -9.76 -16.43
CA LEU A 312 -18.12 -11.10 -16.97
C LEU A 312 -18.89 -12.18 -16.20
N TYR A 313 -19.08 -12.04 -14.88
CA TYR A 313 -19.93 -12.94 -14.11
C TYR A 313 -21.39 -12.89 -14.59
N LEU A 314 -21.92 -11.69 -14.90
CA LEU A 314 -23.26 -11.54 -15.47
C LEU A 314 -23.38 -12.27 -16.81
N LEU A 315 -22.38 -12.10 -17.69
CA LEU A 315 -22.31 -12.76 -18.98
C LEU A 315 -22.40 -14.29 -18.84
N VAL A 316 -21.58 -14.88 -17.96
CA VAL A 316 -21.53 -16.32 -17.73
C VAL A 316 -22.83 -16.83 -17.09
N ALA A 317 -23.34 -16.14 -16.08
CA ALA A 317 -24.50 -16.60 -15.33
C ALA A 317 -25.79 -16.62 -16.19
N TRP A 318 -26.05 -15.53 -16.92
CA TRP A 318 -27.21 -15.46 -17.81
C TRP A 318 -27.00 -16.26 -19.11
N GLY A 319 -25.77 -16.30 -19.63
CA GLY A 319 -25.43 -17.12 -20.80
C GLY A 319 -25.61 -18.61 -20.55
N GLY A 320 -25.22 -19.10 -19.37
CA GLY A 320 -25.44 -20.49 -18.96
C GLY A 320 -26.92 -20.83 -18.86
N MET A 321 -27.74 -19.96 -18.27
CA MET A 321 -29.20 -20.16 -18.25
C MET A 321 -29.80 -20.26 -19.64
N GLU A 322 -29.39 -19.39 -20.56
CA GLU A 322 -29.89 -19.37 -21.94
C GLU A 322 -29.46 -20.60 -22.74
N LEU A 323 -28.21 -21.05 -22.58
CA LEU A 323 -27.66 -22.20 -23.29
C LEU A 323 -28.36 -23.52 -22.92
N PHE A 324 -28.64 -23.70 -21.63
CA PHE A 324 -29.23 -24.94 -21.12
C PHE A 324 -30.77 -24.89 -21.02
N GLN A 325 -31.42 -23.80 -21.45
CA GLN A 325 -32.88 -23.63 -21.28
C GLN A 325 -33.73 -24.76 -21.88
N ARG A 326 -33.24 -25.43 -22.95
CA ARG A 326 -33.96 -26.50 -23.66
C ARG A 326 -33.78 -27.88 -23.01
N TRP A 327 -32.88 -28.03 -22.04
CA TRP A 327 -32.55 -29.31 -21.43
C TRP A 327 -33.48 -29.61 -20.25
N ARG A 328 -34.04 -30.83 -20.21
CA ARG A 328 -35.04 -31.23 -19.19
C ARG A 328 -34.53 -31.16 -17.75
N ARG A 329 -33.23 -31.42 -17.54
CA ARG A 329 -32.54 -31.38 -16.24
C ARG A 329 -31.63 -30.16 -16.07
N SER A 330 -31.87 -29.09 -16.83
CA SER A 330 -31.00 -27.90 -16.86
C SER A 330 -30.72 -27.29 -15.49
N ARG A 331 -31.73 -27.25 -14.60
CA ARG A 331 -31.58 -26.71 -13.24
C ARG A 331 -30.62 -27.54 -12.38
N GLU A 332 -30.77 -28.86 -12.41
CA GLU A 332 -29.92 -29.78 -11.65
C GLU A 332 -28.48 -29.72 -12.15
N ILE A 333 -28.30 -29.69 -13.47
CA ILE A 333 -26.99 -29.59 -14.11
C ILE A 333 -26.32 -28.25 -13.77
N LEU A 334 -27.03 -27.13 -13.91
CA LEU A 334 -26.49 -25.81 -13.59
C LEU A 334 -26.20 -25.65 -12.10
N ALA A 335 -27.04 -26.20 -11.21
CA ALA A 335 -26.79 -26.18 -9.77
C ALA A 335 -25.56 -27.02 -9.41
N ALA A 336 -25.44 -28.24 -9.94
CA ALA A 336 -24.26 -29.08 -9.73
C ALA A 336 -22.99 -28.42 -10.27
N ALA A 337 -23.04 -27.85 -11.47
CA ALA A 337 -21.92 -27.11 -12.06
C ALA A 337 -21.55 -25.88 -11.21
N ALA A 338 -22.53 -25.11 -10.74
CA ALA A 338 -22.29 -23.96 -9.87
C ALA A 338 -21.60 -24.36 -8.56
N VAL A 339 -22.05 -25.45 -7.92
CA VAL A 339 -21.42 -25.98 -6.69
C VAL A 339 -19.97 -26.40 -6.96
N LEU A 340 -19.72 -27.13 -8.05
CA LEU A 340 -18.35 -27.54 -8.42
C LEU A 340 -17.44 -26.34 -8.68
N VAL A 341 -17.92 -25.32 -9.41
CA VAL A 341 -17.17 -24.08 -9.66
C VAL A 341 -16.89 -23.34 -8.35
N ILE A 342 -17.90 -23.17 -7.49
CA ILE A 342 -17.74 -22.48 -6.20
C ILE A 342 -16.76 -23.22 -5.29
N MET A 343 -16.83 -24.56 -5.22
CA MET A 343 -15.86 -25.35 -4.45
C MET A 343 -14.45 -25.22 -5.01
N ALA A 344 -14.27 -25.31 -6.32
CA ALA A 344 -12.96 -25.16 -6.95
C ALA A 344 -12.35 -23.77 -6.70
N LEU A 345 -13.16 -22.70 -6.86
CA LEU A 345 -12.72 -21.33 -6.60
C LEU A 345 -12.42 -21.11 -5.11
N THR A 346 -13.23 -21.66 -4.21
CA THR A 346 -12.99 -21.57 -2.75
C THR A 346 -11.67 -22.22 -2.37
N THR A 347 -11.38 -23.42 -2.89
CA THR A 347 -10.09 -24.10 -2.68
C THR A 347 -8.93 -23.28 -3.22
N ARG A 348 -9.07 -22.70 -4.42
CA ARG A 348 -8.03 -21.83 -5.00
C ARG A 348 -7.84 -20.54 -4.17
N SER A 349 -8.91 -19.97 -3.63
CA SER A 349 -8.83 -18.78 -2.78
C SER A 349 -8.18 -19.07 -1.44
N TYR A 350 -8.45 -20.23 -0.86
CA TYR A 350 -7.76 -20.68 0.34
C TYR A 350 -6.25 -20.81 0.11
N LEU A 351 -5.85 -21.47 -0.98
CA LEU A 351 -4.44 -21.57 -1.36
C LEU A 351 -3.83 -20.18 -1.62
N GLN A 352 -4.52 -19.32 -2.36
CA GLN A 352 -4.02 -17.97 -2.64
C GLN A 352 -3.84 -17.15 -1.35
N THR A 353 -4.78 -17.24 -0.40
CA THR A 353 -4.69 -16.54 0.89
C THR A 353 -3.50 -17.02 1.71
N SER A 354 -3.11 -18.29 1.56
CA SER A 354 -1.94 -18.83 2.25
C SER A 354 -0.62 -18.16 1.85
N TYR A 355 -0.53 -17.54 0.67
CA TYR A 355 0.65 -16.78 0.26
C TYR A 355 0.70 -15.38 0.87
N TRP A 356 -0.43 -14.85 1.34
CA TRP A 356 -0.55 -13.53 1.96
C TRP A 356 -0.28 -13.54 3.48
N ARG A 357 0.14 -14.68 4.03
CA ARG A 357 0.38 -14.86 5.47
C ARG A 357 1.52 -13.99 6.02
N ASP A 358 2.58 -13.81 5.24
CA ASP A 358 3.78 -13.06 5.61
C ASP A 358 4.51 -12.54 4.36
N THR A 359 5.34 -11.53 4.57
CA THR A 359 6.03 -10.80 3.50
C THR A 359 6.98 -11.70 2.69
N GLU A 360 7.69 -12.62 3.32
CA GLU A 360 8.64 -13.51 2.64
C GLU A 360 7.90 -14.49 1.72
N THR A 361 6.87 -15.17 2.23
CA THR A 361 6.05 -16.10 1.46
C THR A 361 5.41 -15.41 0.25
N LEU A 362 4.91 -14.18 0.44
CA LEU A 362 4.29 -13.39 -0.61
C LEU A 362 5.27 -13.10 -1.77
N TRP A 363 6.47 -12.60 -1.45
CA TRP A 363 7.45 -12.24 -2.48
C TRP A 363 8.08 -13.46 -3.15
N ARG A 364 8.35 -14.54 -2.41
CA ARG A 364 8.81 -15.81 -3.00
C ARG A 364 7.77 -16.37 -3.97
N HIS A 365 6.48 -16.32 -3.61
CA HIS A 365 5.41 -16.74 -4.52
C HIS A 365 5.31 -15.85 -5.75
N ALA A 366 5.48 -14.53 -5.60
CA ALA A 366 5.48 -13.59 -6.72
C ALA A 366 6.62 -13.90 -7.70
N ILE A 367 7.85 -14.13 -7.20
CA ILE A 367 9.01 -14.55 -8.02
C ILE A 367 8.73 -15.87 -8.73
N ALA A 368 8.12 -16.85 -8.05
CA ALA A 368 7.81 -18.15 -8.65
C ALA A 368 6.66 -18.09 -9.69
N SER A 369 5.79 -17.09 -9.60
CA SER A 369 4.57 -16.98 -10.43
C SER A 369 4.69 -15.97 -11.56
N THR A 370 5.78 -15.22 -11.63
CA THR A 370 6.00 -14.19 -12.64
C THR A 370 7.42 -14.28 -13.20
N SER A 371 7.59 -13.85 -14.44
CA SER A 371 8.92 -13.77 -15.06
C SER A 371 9.53 -12.39 -14.82
N ASN A 372 10.85 -12.32 -14.65
CA ASN A 372 11.61 -11.07 -14.59
C ASN A 372 11.09 -10.06 -13.54
N ASN A 373 10.76 -10.53 -12.33
CA ASN A 373 10.17 -9.68 -11.29
C ASN A 373 11.19 -9.02 -10.37
N TYR A 374 11.94 -8.07 -10.93
CA TYR A 374 12.95 -7.29 -10.21
C TYR A 374 12.38 -6.55 -8.98
N ILE A 375 11.09 -6.18 -8.98
CA ILE A 375 10.41 -5.55 -7.85
C ILE A 375 10.25 -6.55 -6.70
N ALA A 376 9.79 -7.77 -7.00
CA ALA A 376 9.64 -8.82 -5.99
C ALA A 376 10.99 -9.22 -5.40
N HIS A 377 12.04 -9.36 -6.22
CA HIS A 377 13.41 -9.60 -5.75
C HIS A 377 13.90 -8.48 -4.81
N THR A 378 13.70 -7.21 -5.19
CA THR A 378 14.13 -6.06 -4.38
C THR A 378 13.38 -5.96 -3.05
N ASN A 379 12.07 -6.24 -3.04
CA ASN A 379 11.27 -6.23 -1.83
C ASN A 379 11.58 -7.43 -0.91
N LEU A 380 11.87 -8.61 -1.49
CA LEU A 380 12.36 -9.76 -0.75
C LEU A 380 13.73 -9.45 -0.11
N ALA A 381 14.66 -8.85 -0.86
CA ALA A 381 15.96 -8.43 -0.34
C ALA A 381 15.85 -7.48 0.85
N GLN A 382 14.92 -6.52 0.79
CA GLN A 382 14.66 -5.61 1.91
C GLN A 382 14.15 -6.37 3.15
N ASN A 383 13.23 -7.31 2.97
CA ASN A 383 12.72 -8.14 4.06
C ASN A 383 13.81 -9.03 4.68
N LEU A 384 14.66 -9.63 3.84
CA LEU A 384 15.81 -10.44 4.27
C LEU A 384 16.84 -9.59 5.04
N THR A 385 17.09 -8.36 4.59
CA THR A 385 17.98 -7.40 5.28
C THR A 385 17.47 -7.08 6.68
N HIS A 386 16.16 -6.81 6.83
CA HIS A 386 15.57 -6.60 8.16
C HIS A 386 15.65 -7.84 9.06
N SER A 387 15.65 -9.03 8.48
CA SER A 387 15.79 -10.30 9.19
C SER A 387 17.23 -10.71 9.49
N GLY A 388 18.22 -9.87 9.14
CA GLY A 388 19.65 -10.13 9.34
C GLY A 388 20.27 -11.10 8.32
N ARG A 389 19.51 -11.55 7.30
CA ARG A 389 19.95 -12.52 6.28
C ARG A 389 20.59 -11.79 5.10
N PHE A 390 21.70 -11.12 5.35
CA PHE A 390 22.28 -10.15 4.41
C PHE A 390 22.86 -10.79 3.15
N THR A 391 23.48 -11.97 3.23
CA THR A 391 24.00 -12.69 2.04
C THR A 391 22.89 -13.04 1.05
N GLU A 392 21.74 -13.52 1.54
CA GLU A 392 20.58 -13.77 0.69
C GLU A 392 20.01 -12.47 0.13
N ALA A 393 19.96 -11.41 0.94
CA ALA A 393 19.51 -10.10 0.46
C ALA A 393 20.39 -9.55 -0.68
N ILE A 394 21.71 -9.71 -0.58
CA ILE A 394 22.66 -9.32 -1.64
C ILE A 394 22.36 -10.10 -2.92
N ALA A 395 22.19 -11.42 -2.83
CA ALA A 395 21.88 -12.26 -3.99
C ALA A 395 20.57 -11.85 -4.67
N GLU A 396 19.50 -11.60 -3.90
CA GLU A 396 18.22 -11.15 -4.43
C GLU A 396 18.32 -9.76 -5.10
N CYS A 397 19.07 -8.82 -4.52
CA CYS A 397 19.37 -7.54 -5.16
C CYS A 397 20.15 -7.70 -6.48
N GLN A 398 21.11 -8.62 -6.53
CA GLN A 398 21.86 -8.92 -7.75
C GLN A 398 20.98 -9.52 -8.84
N GLU A 399 20.06 -10.44 -8.50
CA GLU A 399 19.07 -10.96 -9.46
C GLU A 399 18.15 -9.84 -9.97
N ALA A 400 17.69 -8.95 -9.09
CA ALA A 400 16.91 -7.78 -9.51
C ALA A 400 17.68 -6.91 -10.52
N LEU A 401 18.98 -6.68 -10.29
CA LEU A 401 19.83 -5.88 -11.18
C LEU A 401 20.25 -6.61 -12.47
N LYS A 402 20.27 -7.94 -12.48
CA LYS A 402 20.42 -8.72 -13.73
C LYS A 402 19.21 -8.54 -14.64
N ILE A 403 18.03 -8.48 -14.05
CA ILE A 403 16.78 -8.27 -14.78
C ILE A 403 16.65 -6.80 -15.22
N LYS A 404 16.84 -5.85 -14.29
CA LYS A 404 16.72 -4.42 -14.53
C LYS A 404 17.94 -3.67 -13.97
N PRO A 405 19.00 -3.49 -14.78
CA PRO A 405 20.23 -2.83 -14.35
C PRO A 405 20.04 -1.36 -13.94
N ASP A 406 19.06 -0.67 -14.52
CA ASP A 406 18.72 0.73 -14.26
C ASP A 406 17.67 0.87 -13.14
N PHE A 407 17.61 -0.06 -12.17
CA PHE A 407 16.68 0.04 -11.04
C PHE A 407 17.34 0.64 -9.80
N ALA A 408 17.12 1.94 -9.58
CA ALA A 408 17.72 2.70 -8.49
C ALA A 408 17.48 2.09 -7.10
N ALA A 409 16.26 1.57 -6.84
CA ALA A 409 15.91 0.96 -5.55
C ALA A 409 16.72 -0.31 -5.25
N ALA A 410 16.98 -1.16 -6.25
CA ALA A 410 17.82 -2.35 -6.06
C ALA A 410 19.27 -1.98 -5.77
N HIS A 411 19.83 -0.97 -6.45
CA HIS A 411 21.15 -0.45 -6.12
C HIS A 411 21.24 0.09 -4.68
N ASN A 412 20.27 0.91 -4.26
CA ASN A 412 20.22 1.39 -2.89
C ASN A 412 20.13 0.23 -1.87
N ASN A 413 19.23 -0.74 -2.10
CA ASN A 413 19.05 -1.86 -1.19
C ASN A 413 20.29 -2.78 -1.14
N LEU A 414 21.00 -2.94 -2.26
CA LEU A 414 22.27 -3.65 -2.33
C LEU A 414 23.33 -2.95 -1.47
N GLY A 415 23.47 -1.62 -1.59
CA GLY A 415 24.38 -0.84 -0.75
C GLY A 415 24.09 -0.99 0.74
N VAL A 416 22.80 -1.00 1.13
CA VAL A 416 22.40 -1.23 2.53
C VAL A 416 22.77 -2.64 2.98
N ALA A 417 22.47 -3.66 2.18
CA ALA A 417 22.74 -5.05 2.51
C ALA A 417 24.26 -5.33 2.64
N LEU A 418 25.09 -4.76 1.76
CA LEU A 418 26.55 -4.86 1.81
C LEU A 418 27.13 -4.30 3.13
N LEU A 419 26.71 -3.09 3.52
CA LEU A 419 27.17 -2.46 4.76
C LEU A 419 26.75 -3.27 5.99
N ARG A 420 25.53 -3.81 5.99
CA ARG A 420 25.00 -4.59 7.12
C ARG A 420 25.65 -5.97 7.22
N ASN A 421 25.87 -6.66 6.10
CA ASN A 421 26.59 -7.95 6.08
C ASN A 421 27.99 -7.84 6.67
N LYS A 422 28.66 -6.71 6.45
CA LYS A 422 29.98 -6.51 7.04
C LYS A 422 29.91 -6.25 8.54
N GLN A 423 28.91 -5.50 9.00
CA GLN A 423 28.71 -5.23 10.43
C GLN A 423 28.43 -6.50 11.24
N SER A 424 27.88 -7.56 10.62
CA SER A 424 27.66 -8.86 11.29
C SER A 424 28.89 -9.78 11.31
N GLY A 425 29.97 -9.43 10.60
CA GLY A 425 31.19 -10.24 10.52
C GLY A 425 31.23 -11.28 9.39
N ASP A 426 30.13 -11.45 8.64
CA ASP A 426 29.96 -12.52 7.63
C ASP A 426 30.35 -12.09 6.19
N GLY A 427 30.88 -10.88 6.03
CA GLY A 427 31.25 -10.32 4.72
C GLY A 427 32.58 -10.84 4.15
N ALA A 428 32.55 -11.33 2.91
CA ALA A 428 33.73 -11.75 2.15
C ALA A 428 34.71 -10.59 1.83
N LEU A 429 34.23 -9.34 1.83
CA LEU A 429 35.04 -8.14 1.61
C LEU A 429 35.62 -7.58 2.91
N GLY A 430 36.76 -6.91 2.82
CA GLY A 430 37.30 -6.05 3.90
C GLY A 430 36.33 -4.92 4.25
N HIS A 431 36.50 -4.28 5.43
CA HIS A 431 35.62 -3.18 5.86
C HIS A 431 35.57 -2.07 4.81
N ASP A 432 36.73 -1.64 4.32
CA ASP A 432 36.84 -0.57 3.33
C ASP A 432 36.26 -0.99 1.96
N GLY A 433 36.44 -2.25 1.56
CA GLY A 433 35.91 -2.77 0.30
C GLY A 433 34.38 -2.79 0.23
N ALA A 434 33.70 -3.24 1.30
CA ALA A 434 32.23 -3.24 1.36
C ALA A 434 31.65 -1.82 1.41
N VAL A 435 32.36 -0.90 2.07
CA VAL A 435 31.97 0.52 2.14
C VAL A 435 32.09 1.17 0.77
N ASP A 436 33.18 0.93 0.04
CA ASP A 436 33.41 1.52 -1.28
C ASP A 436 32.42 0.98 -2.32
N GLU A 437 32.13 -0.32 -2.32
CA GLU A 437 31.11 -0.91 -3.20
C GLU A 437 29.70 -0.36 -2.91
N ALA A 438 29.36 -0.15 -1.63
CA ALA A 438 28.09 0.47 -1.26
C ALA A 438 27.99 1.91 -1.78
N ILE A 439 29.08 2.70 -1.70
CA ILE A 439 29.14 4.06 -2.26
C ILE A 439 28.90 4.03 -3.77
N GLU A 440 29.52 3.10 -4.50
CA GLU A 440 29.31 2.97 -5.94
C GLU A 440 27.84 2.68 -6.27
N HIS A 441 27.19 1.79 -5.52
CA HIS A 441 25.78 1.49 -5.71
C HIS A 441 24.87 2.67 -5.38
N TYR A 442 25.13 3.42 -4.31
CA TYR A 442 24.37 4.65 -4.04
C TYR A 442 24.56 5.69 -5.14
N ARG A 443 25.78 5.86 -5.66
CA ARG A 443 26.04 6.75 -6.79
C ARG A 443 25.31 6.30 -8.06
N LYS A 444 25.29 5.00 -8.37
CA LYS A 444 24.50 4.46 -9.50
C LYS A 444 23.00 4.72 -9.32
N ALA A 445 22.48 4.51 -8.11
CA ALA A 445 21.09 4.83 -7.80
C ALA A 445 20.76 6.31 -8.05
N LEU A 446 21.66 7.22 -7.66
CA LEU A 446 21.53 8.67 -7.87
C LEU A 446 21.78 9.11 -9.33
N GLN A 447 22.57 8.35 -10.11
CA GLN A 447 22.71 8.58 -11.55
C GLN A 447 21.41 8.23 -12.30
N ILE A 448 20.73 7.16 -11.88
CA ILE A 448 19.45 6.73 -12.44
C ILE A 448 18.31 7.66 -12.01
N ASN A 449 18.23 7.94 -10.70
CA ASN A 449 17.23 8.83 -10.12
C ASN A 449 17.93 9.87 -9.20
N PRO A 450 18.24 11.07 -9.73
CA PRO A 450 18.88 12.14 -8.97
C PRO A 450 18.09 12.64 -7.76
N ASP A 451 16.78 12.43 -7.72
CA ASP A 451 15.92 12.86 -6.63
C ASP A 451 15.64 11.72 -5.63
N PHE A 452 16.42 10.65 -5.66
CA PHE A 452 16.20 9.50 -4.78
C PHE A 452 16.69 9.77 -3.34
N THR A 453 15.83 10.39 -2.54
CA THR A 453 16.11 10.86 -1.18
C THR A 453 16.77 9.82 -0.27
N GLN A 454 16.32 8.56 -0.34
CA GLN A 454 16.89 7.50 0.51
C GLN A 454 18.35 7.18 0.15
N ALA A 455 18.72 7.25 -1.13
CA ALA A 455 20.10 7.04 -1.56
C ALA A 455 20.99 8.20 -1.13
N HIS A 456 20.52 9.46 -1.19
CA HIS A 456 21.24 10.61 -0.63
C HIS A 456 21.50 10.45 0.88
N LYS A 457 20.48 10.11 1.68
CA LYS A 457 20.64 9.85 3.12
C LYS A 457 21.66 8.77 3.41
N ASN A 458 21.53 7.62 2.73
CA ASN A 458 22.42 6.49 2.95
C ASN A 458 23.86 6.84 2.56
N LEU A 459 24.06 7.55 1.46
CA LEU A 459 25.37 8.02 1.02
C LEU A 459 25.98 9.03 2.00
N GLY A 460 25.18 9.97 2.52
CA GLY A 460 25.62 10.94 3.53
C GLY A 460 26.07 10.26 4.83
N ILE A 461 25.31 9.27 5.32
CA ILE A 461 25.69 8.48 6.50
C ILE A 461 27.03 7.75 6.27
N VAL A 462 27.25 7.21 5.07
CA VAL A 462 28.51 6.54 4.74
C VAL A 462 29.68 7.52 4.67
N PHE A 463 29.50 8.69 4.05
CA PHE A 463 30.53 9.72 4.02
C PHE A 463 30.89 10.24 5.42
N MET A 464 29.90 10.44 6.28
CA MET A 464 30.13 10.81 7.69
C MET A 464 30.98 9.74 8.40
N ARG A 465 30.73 8.45 8.17
CA ARG A 465 31.56 7.36 8.73
C ARG A 465 32.99 7.34 8.19
N LYS A 466 33.22 7.78 6.95
CA LYS A 466 34.57 7.91 6.36
C LYS A 466 35.30 9.18 6.78
N GLY A 467 34.68 10.06 7.58
CA GLY A 467 35.26 11.37 7.91
C GLY A 467 35.09 12.44 6.82
N LEU A 468 34.38 12.11 5.73
CA LEU A 468 34.13 12.99 4.59
C LEU A 468 32.92 13.90 4.88
N MET A 469 33.13 14.86 5.78
CA MET A 469 32.05 15.67 6.35
C MET A 469 31.38 16.60 5.33
N ASP A 470 32.16 17.19 4.42
CA ASP A 470 31.63 18.12 3.41
C ASP A 470 30.70 17.40 2.43
N GLU A 471 31.10 16.21 1.98
CA GLU A 471 30.28 15.37 1.13
C GLU A 471 29.03 14.88 1.87
N ALA A 472 29.13 14.53 3.16
CA ALA A 472 27.99 14.13 3.97
C ALA A 472 26.97 15.26 4.12
N ILE A 473 27.42 16.47 4.47
CA ILE A 473 26.59 17.67 4.57
C ILE A 473 25.88 17.95 3.26
N ALA A 474 26.59 17.90 2.13
CA ALA A 474 25.99 18.11 0.81
C ALA A 474 24.86 17.10 0.51
N GLN A 475 25.04 15.81 0.86
CA GLN A 475 23.98 14.81 0.67
C GLN A 475 22.77 15.03 1.58
N PHE A 476 22.97 15.43 2.84
CA PHE A 476 21.87 15.72 3.76
C PHE A 476 21.14 17.01 3.40
N GLN A 477 21.84 18.05 2.95
CA GLN A 477 21.23 19.25 2.41
C GLN A 477 20.37 18.92 1.18
N LYS A 478 20.89 18.08 0.26
CA LYS A 478 20.11 17.65 -0.90
C LYS A 478 18.85 16.87 -0.52
N THR A 479 18.96 16.04 0.52
CA THR A 479 17.80 15.35 1.11
C THR A 479 16.75 16.33 1.60
N LEU A 480 17.15 17.40 2.31
CA LEU A 480 16.25 18.43 2.84
C LEU A 480 15.68 19.37 1.77
N GLU A 481 16.39 19.57 0.64
CA GLU A 481 15.83 20.26 -0.53
C GLU A 481 14.63 19.49 -1.11
N LEU A 482 14.72 18.15 -1.16
CA LEU A 482 13.71 17.26 -1.71
C LEU A 482 12.58 16.99 -0.70
N GLU A 483 12.93 16.77 0.57
CA GLU A 483 12.03 16.47 1.67
C GLU A 483 12.30 17.41 2.86
N PRO A 484 11.72 18.64 2.86
CA PRO A 484 12.01 19.65 3.90
C PRO A 484 11.61 19.28 5.33
N ASN A 485 10.75 18.27 5.48
CA ASN A 485 10.23 17.81 6.78
C ASN A 485 10.80 16.44 7.19
N ASP A 486 12.01 16.09 6.75
CA ASP A 486 12.68 14.86 7.20
C ASP A 486 13.50 15.09 8.47
N ALA A 487 12.90 14.75 9.62
CA ALA A 487 13.55 14.85 10.93
C ALA A 487 14.84 14.03 11.04
N GLN A 488 14.97 12.91 10.31
CA GLN A 488 16.19 12.10 10.33
C GLN A 488 17.33 12.81 9.61
N ALA A 489 17.02 13.47 8.49
CA ALA A 489 17.98 14.22 7.70
C ALA A 489 18.46 15.47 8.46
N GLU A 490 17.55 16.22 9.09
CA GLU A 490 17.90 17.33 9.99
C GLU A 490 18.81 16.86 11.13
N PHE A 491 18.47 15.74 11.78
CA PHE A 491 19.30 15.15 12.83
C PHE A 491 20.69 14.77 12.32
N SER A 492 20.78 14.09 11.17
CA SER A 492 22.07 13.66 10.61
C SER A 492 22.93 14.84 10.14
N LEU A 493 22.31 15.90 9.64
CA LEU A 493 22.99 17.15 9.31
C LEU A 493 23.53 17.85 10.55
N GLY A 494 22.74 17.93 11.62
CA GLY A 494 23.21 18.44 12.92
C GLY A 494 24.36 17.62 13.49
N SER A 495 24.34 16.29 13.33
CA SER A 495 25.46 15.42 13.71
C SER A 495 26.72 15.67 12.90
N ALA A 496 26.61 15.93 11.59
CA ALA A 496 27.75 16.25 10.75
C ALA A 496 28.38 17.59 11.15
N PHE A 497 27.57 18.63 11.40
CA PHE A 497 28.06 19.93 11.90
C PHE A 497 28.71 19.83 13.28
N LEU A 498 28.12 19.06 14.20
CA LEU A 498 28.70 18.86 15.52
C LEU A 498 30.08 18.18 15.43
N GLN A 499 30.28 17.22 14.53
CA GLN A 499 31.58 16.59 14.29
C GLN A 499 32.61 17.56 13.68
N ARG A 500 32.16 18.55 12.90
CA ARG A 500 32.97 19.70 12.44
C ARG A 500 33.23 20.75 13.53
N ARG A 501 32.65 20.59 14.72
CA ARG A 501 32.67 21.58 15.83
C ARG A 501 31.92 22.88 15.53
N GLU A 502 31.00 22.84 14.58
CA GLU A 502 30.05 23.91 14.25
C GLU A 502 28.79 23.71 15.10
N VAL A 503 28.88 24.15 16.36
CA VAL A 503 27.89 23.84 17.41
C VAL A 503 26.59 24.62 17.22
N ASP A 504 26.66 25.89 16.82
CA ASP A 504 25.49 26.74 16.55
C ASP A 504 24.62 26.13 15.44
N GLU A 505 25.25 25.71 14.33
CA GLU A 505 24.59 25.03 13.22
C GLU A 505 23.98 23.69 13.65
N ALA A 506 24.72 22.91 14.44
CA ALA A 506 24.23 21.65 14.98
C ALA A 506 22.96 21.84 15.83
N ILE A 507 22.96 22.83 16.72
CA ILE A 507 21.79 23.17 17.56
C ILE A 507 20.59 23.53 16.70
N ALA A 508 20.77 24.40 15.70
CA ALA A 508 19.68 24.82 14.81
C ALA A 508 19.04 23.62 14.07
N HIS A 509 19.86 22.70 13.56
CA HIS A 509 19.38 21.51 12.87
C HIS A 509 18.73 20.49 13.81
N TYR A 510 19.28 20.27 15.01
CA TYR A 510 18.64 19.41 16.01
C TYR A 510 17.31 19.99 16.52
N GLN A 511 17.20 21.30 16.69
CA GLN A 511 15.94 21.96 17.06
C GLN A 511 14.88 21.70 16.00
N LYS A 512 15.19 21.89 14.71
CA LYS A 512 14.27 21.56 13.61
C LYS A 512 13.86 20.08 13.62
N ALA A 513 14.80 19.16 13.86
CA ALA A 513 14.49 17.74 13.95
C ALA A 513 13.45 17.44 15.06
N VAL A 514 13.56 18.10 16.21
CA VAL A 514 12.63 17.97 17.34
C VAL A 514 11.31 18.71 17.08
N GLU A 515 11.30 19.82 16.35
CA GLU A 515 10.08 20.49 15.90
C GLU A 515 9.26 19.62 14.95
N ILE A 516 9.93 18.98 13.99
CA ILE A 516 9.30 18.06 13.02
C ILE A 516 8.83 16.77 13.72
N ARG A 517 9.66 16.22 14.61
CA ARG A 517 9.36 14.99 15.38
C ARG A 517 9.52 15.23 16.88
N PRO A 518 8.46 15.66 17.59
CA PRO A 518 8.50 15.96 19.02
C PRO A 518 8.80 14.77 19.95
N ASP A 519 8.67 13.53 19.46
CA ASP A 519 8.98 12.28 20.16
C ASP A 519 10.36 11.71 19.77
N TYR A 520 11.24 12.51 19.19
CA TYR A 520 12.59 12.07 18.82
C TYR A 520 13.58 12.17 20.00
N ALA A 521 13.61 11.12 20.83
CA ALA A 521 14.44 11.09 22.04
C ALA A 521 15.95 11.27 21.76
N GLU A 522 16.49 10.64 20.72
CA GLU A 522 17.89 10.76 20.33
C GLU A 522 18.23 12.20 19.94
N ALA A 523 17.42 12.85 19.09
CA ALA A 523 17.66 14.23 18.69
C ALA A 523 17.68 15.18 19.91
N ARG A 524 16.82 14.95 20.91
CA ARG A 524 16.87 15.70 22.19
C ARG A 524 18.14 15.44 22.98
N ASN A 525 18.59 14.19 23.09
CA ASN A 525 19.86 13.89 23.77
C ASN A 525 21.04 14.60 23.08
N TYR A 526 21.14 14.53 21.76
CA TYR A 526 22.21 15.21 21.01
C TYR A 526 22.10 16.75 21.04
N LEU A 527 20.89 17.30 21.05
CA LEU A 527 20.67 18.73 21.29
C LEU A 527 21.15 19.13 22.69
N GLY A 528 20.89 18.31 23.71
CA GLY A 528 21.45 18.49 25.04
C GLY A 528 22.97 18.51 25.02
N ASN A 529 23.61 17.55 24.33
CA ASN A 529 25.06 17.50 24.18
C ASN A 529 25.62 18.75 23.48
N ALA A 530 24.93 19.26 22.46
CA ALA A 530 25.34 20.48 21.78
C ALA A 530 25.26 21.71 22.70
N PHE A 531 24.19 21.84 23.52
CA PHE A 531 24.09 22.90 24.52
C PHE A 531 25.15 22.81 25.62
N VAL A 532 25.56 21.60 26.02
CA VAL A 532 26.71 21.42 26.92
C VAL A 532 27.98 22.01 26.30
N GLY A 533 28.18 21.82 25.00
CA GLY A 533 29.31 22.41 24.26
C GLY A 533 29.36 23.93 24.31
N GLU A 534 28.21 24.60 24.45
CA GLU A 534 28.10 26.05 24.63
C GLU A 534 28.06 26.52 26.08
N GLY A 535 28.11 25.58 27.05
CA GLY A 535 27.95 25.88 28.47
C GLY A 535 26.51 26.22 28.91
N LYS A 536 25.51 25.97 28.05
CA LYS A 536 24.08 26.20 28.32
C LYS A 536 23.47 25.00 29.07
N TYR A 537 23.90 24.82 30.32
CA TYR A 537 23.56 23.63 31.12
C TYR A 537 22.07 23.48 31.44
N SER A 538 21.33 24.59 31.60
CA SER A 538 19.90 24.57 31.90
C SER A 538 19.10 23.97 30.74
N GLU A 539 19.41 24.42 29.52
CA GLU A 539 18.83 23.95 28.27
C GLU A 539 19.22 22.50 27.99
N ALA A 540 20.46 22.10 28.31
CA ALA A 540 20.90 20.72 28.21
C ALA A 540 20.06 19.79 29.10
N ILE A 541 19.92 20.13 30.39
CA ILE A 541 19.12 19.35 31.36
C ILE A 541 17.66 19.23 30.89
N ALA A 542 17.06 20.32 30.41
CA ALA A 542 15.69 20.30 29.91
C ALA A 542 15.53 19.32 28.73
N ASN A 543 16.50 19.28 27.82
CA ASN A 543 16.48 18.36 26.68
C ASN A 543 16.70 16.90 27.10
N TYR A 544 17.63 16.61 28.01
CA TYR A 544 17.82 15.25 28.53
C TYR A 544 16.59 14.74 29.29
N ALA A 545 16.01 15.57 30.18
CA ALA A 545 14.78 15.23 30.89
C ALA A 545 13.62 14.95 29.91
N ALA A 546 13.53 15.72 28.83
CA ALA A 546 12.56 15.51 27.79
C ALA A 546 12.83 14.26 26.94
N ALA A 547 14.09 13.86 26.75
CA ALA A 547 14.47 12.59 26.10
C ALA A 547 14.09 11.38 26.98
N VAL A 548 14.41 11.43 28.28
CA VAL A 548 14.04 10.41 29.27
C VAL A 548 12.52 10.28 29.40
N ARG A 549 11.77 11.39 29.38
CA ARG A 549 10.31 11.35 29.40
C ARG A 549 9.71 10.64 28.18
N ILE A 550 10.31 10.82 26.99
CA ILE A 550 9.90 10.09 25.79
C ILE A 550 10.28 8.61 25.90
N ARG A 551 11.52 8.34 26.31
CA ARG A 551 12.12 7.02 26.40
C ARG A 551 12.70 6.78 27.80
N PRO A 552 11.89 6.27 28.73
CA PRO A 552 12.32 6.09 30.13
C PRO A 552 13.48 5.10 30.32
N ASN A 553 13.77 4.26 29.33
CA ASN A 553 14.90 3.32 29.35
C ASN A 553 16.14 3.84 28.61
N TYR A 554 16.25 5.17 28.38
CA TYR A 554 17.38 5.76 27.67
C TYR A 554 18.57 6.03 28.61
N SER A 555 19.34 4.98 28.90
CA SER A 555 20.51 5.01 29.82
C SER A 555 21.48 6.15 29.53
N GLU A 556 21.80 6.41 28.26
CA GLU A 556 22.75 7.45 27.85
C GLU A 556 22.26 8.86 28.23
N ALA A 557 20.96 9.14 28.09
CA ALA A 557 20.39 10.44 28.46
C ALA A 557 20.44 10.67 29.98
N HIS A 558 20.22 9.62 30.79
CA HIS A 558 20.42 9.68 32.24
C HIS A 558 21.89 9.96 32.60
N HIS A 559 22.82 9.24 31.97
CA HIS A 559 24.26 9.48 32.17
C HIS A 559 24.65 10.93 31.83
N ASN A 560 24.26 11.42 30.65
CA ASN A 560 24.58 12.77 30.19
C ASN A 560 23.97 13.84 31.12
N MET A 561 22.72 13.66 31.56
CA MET A 561 22.07 14.55 32.52
C MET A 561 22.80 14.56 33.86
N GLY A 562 23.20 13.38 34.37
CA GLY A 562 23.99 13.26 35.61
C GLY A 562 25.32 13.99 35.53
N CYS A 563 26.05 13.87 34.42
CA CYS A 563 27.29 14.59 34.18
C CYS A 563 27.11 16.12 34.24
N VAL A 564 26.05 16.65 33.64
CA VAL A 564 25.76 18.09 33.69
C VAL A 564 25.36 18.54 35.09
N LEU A 565 24.49 17.79 35.78
CA LEU A 565 24.07 18.08 37.15
C LEU A 565 25.26 18.11 38.13
N ALA A 566 26.18 17.15 38.01
CA ALA A 566 27.42 17.09 38.79
C ALA A 566 28.37 18.27 38.50
N THR A 567 28.34 18.79 37.26
CA THR A 567 29.13 19.95 36.85
C THR A 567 28.61 21.23 37.48
N ILE A 568 27.29 21.39 37.58
CA ILE A 568 26.64 22.57 38.22
C ILE A 568 26.45 22.41 39.73
N GLY A 569 26.97 21.35 40.34
CA GLY A 569 26.99 21.13 41.79
C GLY A 569 25.71 20.53 42.39
N LYS A 570 24.76 20.09 41.56
CA LYS A 570 23.55 19.39 41.99
C LYS A 570 23.83 17.90 42.21
N ASN A 571 24.65 17.61 43.20
CA ASN A 571 25.22 16.27 43.40
C ASN A 571 24.17 15.19 43.69
N ASP A 572 23.14 15.49 44.49
CA ASP A 572 22.09 14.51 44.83
C ASP A 572 21.27 14.11 43.60
N GLU A 573 20.87 15.09 42.78
CA GLU A 573 20.17 14.84 41.50
C GLU A 573 21.09 14.05 40.54
N ALA A 574 22.38 14.35 40.51
CA ALA A 574 23.34 13.63 39.68
C ALA A 574 23.51 12.16 40.10
N LEU A 575 23.56 11.87 41.42
CA LEU A 575 23.58 10.50 41.94
C LEU A 575 22.36 9.71 41.50
N GLU A 576 21.17 10.30 41.56
CA GLU A 576 19.93 9.66 41.11
C GLU A 576 20.01 9.29 39.61
N GLN A 577 20.46 10.23 38.77
CA GLN A 577 20.58 9.98 37.33
C GLN A 577 21.63 8.92 36.99
N PHE A 578 22.79 8.93 37.66
CA PHE A 578 23.81 7.90 37.44
C PHE A 578 23.36 6.51 37.90
N ASN A 579 22.69 6.42 39.05
CA ASN A 579 22.13 5.16 39.53
C ASN A 579 21.07 4.62 38.56
N GLU A 580 20.22 5.49 38.00
CA GLU A 580 19.24 5.06 37.01
C GLU A 580 19.89 4.62 35.69
N ALA A 581 20.92 5.33 35.22
CA ALA A 581 21.72 4.90 34.08
C ALA A 581 22.31 3.49 34.29
N LEU A 582 22.91 3.24 35.46
CA LEU A 582 23.49 1.93 35.80
C LEU A 582 22.42 0.85 36.05
N ARG A 583 21.23 1.22 36.53
CA ARG A 583 20.09 0.30 36.64
C ARG A 583 19.63 -0.18 35.26
N LEU A 584 19.66 0.71 34.27
CA LEU A 584 19.30 0.42 32.88
C LEU A 584 20.43 -0.31 32.13
N ASN A 585 21.68 0.07 32.37
CA ASN A 585 22.87 -0.54 31.78
C ASN A 585 24.01 -0.66 32.81
N GLY A 586 24.04 -1.77 33.54
CA GLY A 586 25.04 -2.02 34.58
C GLY A 586 26.46 -2.29 34.07
N ASN A 587 26.68 -2.38 32.76
CA ASN A 587 28.00 -2.59 32.15
C ASN A 587 28.58 -1.31 31.53
N ASP A 588 28.06 -0.14 31.89
CA ASP A 588 28.56 1.15 31.41
C ASP A 588 29.77 1.62 32.24
N ALA A 589 30.97 1.40 31.70
CA ALA A 589 32.22 1.81 32.34
C ALA A 589 32.30 3.34 32.56
N GLN A 590 31.73 4.15 31.66
CA GLN A 590 31.74 5.61 31.77
C GLN A 590 30.79 6.08 32.87
N ALA A 591 29.60 5.47 32.98
CA ALA A 591 28.67 5.77 34.07
C ALA A 591 29.24 5.35 35.44
N HIS A 592 29.89 4.19 35.54
CA HIS A 592 30.60 3.79 36.75
C HIS A 592 31.72 4.77 37.12
N PHE A 593 32.52 5.21 36.14
CA PHE A 593 33.57 6.20 36.37
C PHE A 593 33.00 7.55 36.84
N ALA A 594 31.95 8.06 36.18
CA ALA A 594 31.33 9.33 36.50
C ALA A 594 30.72 9.32 37.92
N LEU A 595 30.02 8.25 38.28
CA LEU A 595 29.47 8.05 39.62
C LEU A 595 30.57 7.96 40.68
N GLY A 596 31.60 7.14 40.43
CA GLY A 596 32.74 7.00 41.35
C GLY A 596 33.50 8.30 41.57
N SER A 597 33.68 9.09 40.51
CA SER A 597 34.33 10.42 40.58
C SER A 597 33.50 11.42 41.38
N LEU A 598 32.17 11.40 41.23
CA LEU A 598 31.25 12.24 42.01
C LEU A 598 31.28 11.86 43.50
N LEU A 599 31.21 10.57 43.82
CA LEU A 599 31.27 10.06 45.20
C LEU A 599 32.61 10.40 45.87
N ALA A 600 33.73 10.31 45.14
CA ALA A 600 35.04 10.72 45.63
C ALA A 600 35.05 12.20 46.02
N ARG A 601 34.48 13.08 45.18
CA ARG A 601 34.34 14.53 45.47
C ARG A 601 33.45 14.81 46.68
N MET A 602 32.44 13.97 46.93
CA MET A 602 31.54 14.08 48.08
C MET A 602 32.11 13.46 49.36
N GLY A 603 33.25 12.78 49.31
CA GLY A 603 33.90 12.14 50.46
C GLY A 603 33.45 10.70 50.75
N HIS A 604 32.62 10.10 49.89
CA HIS A 604 32.16 8.72 49.99
C HIS A 604 33.21 7.75 49.42
N ARG A 605 34.36 7.64 50.11
CA ARG A 605 35.55 6.95 49.60
C ARG A 605 35.31 5.48 49.24
N GLU A 606 34.61 4.72 50.08
CA GLU A 606 34.40 3.29 49.86
C GLU A 606 33.56 3.02 48.62
N GLU A 607 32.44 3.73 48.47
CA GLU A 607 31.55 3.62 47.31
C GLU A 607 32.24 4.10 46.03
N ALA A 608 33.04 5.18 46.12
CA ALA A 608 33.84 5.67 45.00
C ALA A 608 34.83 4.62 44.50
N VAL A 609 35.57 3.96 45.40
CA VAL A 609 36.51 2.89 45.04
C VAL A 609 35.79 1.72 44.39
N ALA A 610 34.62 1.31 44.88
CA ALA A 610 33.84 0.23 44.29
C ALA A 610 33.47 0.52 42.82
N HIS A 611 32.91 1.71 42.55
CA HIS A 611 32.52 2.08 41.18
C HIS A 611 33.71 2.32 40.24
N LEU A 612 34.79 2.94 40.72
CA LEU A 612 36.01 3.11 39.91
C LEU A 612 36.68 1.76 39.60
N THR A 613 36.66 0.81 40.54
CA THR A 613 37.17 -0.55 40.30
C THR A 613 36.32 -1.28 39.26
N GLU A 614 35.00 -1.13 39.32
CA GLU A 614 34.09 -1.72 38.33
C GLU A 614 34.27 -1.09 36.94
N ALA A 615 34.44 0.23 36.85
CA ALA A 615 34.79 0.90 35.60
C ALA A 615 36.07 0.35 34.98
N LEU A 616 37.09 0.07 35.80
CA LEU A 616 38.35 -0.53 35.35
C LEU A 616 38.19 -2.02 34.99
N ARG A 617 37.33 -2.76 35.69
CA ARG A 617 36.99 -4.16 35.35
C ARG A 617 36.34 -4.23 33.96
N LEU A 618 35.42 -3.32 33.67
CA LEU A 618 34.73 -3.21 32.39
C LEU A 618 35.63 -2.66 31.28
N LYS A 619 36.53 -1.74 31.62
CA LYS A 619 37.48 -1.11 30.71
C LYS A 619 38.89 -1.05 31.33
N PRO A 620 39.73 -2.10 31.16
CA PRO A 620 41.05 -2.19 31.81
C PRO A 620 42.06 -1.08 31.42
N ASP A 621 41.87 -0.45 30.26
CA ASP A 621 42.68 0.65 29.74
C ASP A 621 42.14 2.04 30.14
N TYR A 622 41.21 2.12 31.10
CA TYR A 622 40.61 3.39 31.53
C TYR A 622 41.57 4.19 32.44
N GLU A 623 42.52 4.90 31.83
CA GLU A 623 43.57 5.64 32.55
C GLU A 623 43.04 6.66 33.58
N TYR A 624 41.95 7.35 33.27
CA TYR A 624 41.32 8.28 34.23
C TYR A 624 40.83 7.57 35.50
N ALA A 625 40.26 6.36 35.37
CA ALA A 625 39.85 5.57 36.52
C ALA A 625 41.05 5.09 37.34
N LYS A 626 42.14 4.67 36.66
CA LYS A 626 43.40 4.29 37.33
C LYS A 626 43.98 5.46 38.12
N GLN A 627 43.97 6.67 37.55
CA GLN A 627 44.48 7.87 38.21
C GLN A 627 43.68 8.19 39.49
N GLN A 628 42.35 8.24 39.40
CA GLN A 628 41.49 8.52 40.55
C GLN A 628 41.63 7.47 41.65
N LEU A 629 41.78 6.19 41.31
CA LEU A 629 42.04 5.12 42.30
C LEU A 629 43.38 5.33 43.04
N ARG A 630 44.44 5.76 42.33
CA ARG A 630 45.74 6.09 42.95
C ARG A 630 45.61 7.30 43.88
N GLU A 631 44.87 8.33 43.48
CA GLU A 631 44.57 9.51 44.31
C GLU A 631 43.83 9.13 45.59
N LEU A 632 42.97 8.10 45.52
CA LEU A 632 42.27 7.52 46.68
C LEU A 632 43.11 6.49 47.46
N GLY A 633 44.40 6.32 47.13
CA GLY A 633 45.32 5.41 47.82
C GLY A 633 45.09 3.92 47.56
N VAL A 634 44.42 3.58 46.45
CA VAL A 634 44.17 2.19 46.04
C VAL A 634 45.24 1.76 45.03
N PRO A 635 45.97 0.65 45.27
CA PRO A 635 46.94 0.14 44.31
C PRO A 635 46.24 -0.39 43.06
N VAL A 636 46.72 0.03 41.88
CA VAL A 636 46.15 -0.32 40.57
C VAL A 636 47.17 -1.09 39.75
N PRO A 637 46.80 -2.18 39.05
CA PRO A 637 47.72 -2.92 38.18
C PRO A 637 48.34 -2.01 37.11
N GLN A 638 49.61 -2.25 36.76
CA GLN A 638 50.30 -1.52 35.68
C GLN A 638 49.66 -1.76 34.33
#